data_AF-A0A925UW82-F1
#
_entry.id   AF-A0A925UW82-F1
#
_cell.length_a   1.000
_cell.length_b   1.000
_cell.length_c   1.000
_cell.angle_alpha   90.00
_cell.angle_beta   90.00
_cell.angle_gamma   90.00
#
_symmetry.space_group_name_H-M   'P 1'
#
loop_
_entity.id
_entity.type
_entity.pdbx_description
1 polymer ?
#
loop_
_entity_poly.entity_id
_entity_poly.type
_entity_poly.pdbx_seq_one_letter_code
_entity_poly.pdbx_strand_id
1 'polypeptide(L)'
;MRRIWTVGALMHLTLSAFAQLTPPERQGLADALFLSNLEIGNLTAQRSTTGPMWARTAIDDPLMGQEQLTALQTLAGQRNLPQLLAHVRTKVVADSDSAVPAKGSEIEIPGEVPESLRPSLQRLIEALRQSNELVRLALQKLTSVERRTLIEALPRQAVGNAPIKFDFVRQPMPENQIVLDLVSRIDLASLRTAGQHLAQAVQEEIPKLREAAKTAGLAGIAKLNIQGFVVELGGPGDDSHSDTDAVLCIDLGGNDRYSGRYGAGVGYSGVLIDLGGDDTYESPDLSIGAGVLGVGIAYDLGGDDRFKGKSICFGSGICGVGALLKEGGDDDYRAMSMSQGFSFHGIGLLLDTKGDDQYRVGLLGQGSAKANGLGWLIDKDGNDGYRSGGILESAYFEGLTVSTSQGAGDGPGAVGILSELTGLETYNGGMYAQGSGRRGGIGALLDQKGNDAYTADRDAQASGAQQGAGFLWDASGDDLYTLRSGNGHGFGHDHGVGFHLDSSGNDLYAAHDSRPATASANGLAIFIDVSGDDRYQGPPGIGEIARGGGSIGVFADLSGRDQYAEGLADGRARAEPSWGSALDIAGVGPRIEIPDAPKPGSKPLPDDASMESIFRRAINDDRVAIDELTAIGEPALRWILAKELSDSDPSVVSLAVWLATVLGESAESVCVAAIDLSKEDQARAAIQICQDTGFRTASPKILAALEIPSLTNAAVRACGVLGLAESVPKLMALSDSSNPQTKRLSILALGQIGDERSLAVLEPQLDSSDPNFRRAAIEVFVKFPARALAKAKSMVTSSVEKTARTGIELLAAIVGDEALQEVGKGLRDPRRGVVIQSLLALDGRVPKEFRPLLINLRKSPDPLVSAVALRIDQGR
;
A
#
# COMPACT_ATOMS: atom_id res chain seq x y z
N MET A 1 9.72 47.62 -13.14
CA MET A 1 10.49 46.38 -12.86
C MET A 1 10.58 46.20 -11.35
N ARG A 2 10.56 44.95 -10.86
CA ARG A 2 10.84 44.51 -9.47
C ARG A 2 10.01 45.12 -8.32
N ARG A 3 8.87 44.48 -8.04
CA ARG A 3 8.44 44.08 -6.68
C ARG A 3 8.57 42.56 -6.58
N ILE A 4 8.67 42.02 -5.35
CA ILE A 4 8.43 40.64 -4.83
C ILE A 4 9.41 40.41 -3.65
N TRP A 5 9.05 39.48 -2.74
CA TRP A 5 9.72 39.09 -1.48
C TRP A 5 9.43 39.95 -0.24
N THR A 6 8.25 39.73 0.38
CA THR A 6 8.07 39.45 1.84
C THR A 6 6.59 39.34 2.23
N VAL A 7 5.93 38.21 1.91
CA VAL A 7 4.88 37.57 2.73
C VAL A 7 4.91 36.08 2.37
N GLY A 8 5.29 35.20 3.30
CA GLY A 8 5.40 33.76 3.00
C GLY A 8 6.04 32.88 4.07
N ALA A 9 5.98 33.27 5.35
CA ALA A 9 6.73 32.59 6.43
C ALA A 9 6.00 32.51 7.78
N LEU A 10 4.66 32.63 7.82
CA LEU A 10 3.91 32.80 9.09
C LEU A 10 2.56 32.06 9.16
N MET A 11 2.36 31.00 8.37
CA MET A 11 1.19 30.09 8.47
C MET A 11 1.57 28.60 8.33
N HIS A 12 2.72 28.19 8.87
CA HIS A 12 3.21 26.80 8.87
C HIS A 12 3.48 26.24 10.29
N LEU A 13 2.79 26.77 11.32
CA LEU A 13 3.18 26.57 12.73
C LEU A 13 2.09 26.04 13.69
N THR A 14 0.99 25.47 13.18
CA THR A 14 -0.08 24.88 14.02
C THR A 14 -0.62 23.53 13.54
N LEU A 15 -0.03 22.89 12.53
CA LEU A 15 -0.36 21.52 12.10
C LEU A 15 0.87 20.57 12.08
N SER A 16 2.06 21.12 12.28
CA SER A 16 3.36 20.44 12.12
C SER A 16 3.85 19.70 13.38
N ALA A 17 3.03 19.62 14.43
CA ALA A 17 3.41 19.02 15.71
C ALA A 17 2.89 17.57 15.91
N PHE A 18 1.96 17.11 15.07
CA PHE A 18 1.31 15.79 15.16
C PHE A 18 1.46 14.94 13.88
N ALA A 19 2.00 15.52 12.81
CA ALA A 19 2.04 14.91 11.48
C ALA A 19 3.43 14.43 11.07
N GLN A 20 4.28 14.03 12.03
CA GLN A 20 5.61 13.46 11.76
C GLN A 20 5.85 12.27 12.66
N LEU A 21 6.56 11.25 12.15
CA LEU A 21 7.13 10.21 13.02
C LEU A 21 7.82 10.88 14.21
N THR A 22 7.46 10.48 15.43
CA THR A 22 8.00 11.10 16.63
C THR A 22 9.53 10.93 16.68
N PRO A 23 10.27 11.76 17.43
CA PRO A 23 11.72 11.61 17.52
C PRO A 23 12.18 10.20 17.94
N PRO A 24 11.49 9.48 18.86
CA PRO A 24 11.69 8.05 19.08
C PRO A 24 11.46 7.17 17.84
N GLU A 25 10.30 7.21 17.19
CA GLU A 25 10.00 6.40 15.99
C GLU A 25 11.04 6.60 14.87
N ARG A 26 11.34 7.86 14.56
CA ARG A 26 12.31 8.23 13.53
C ARG A 26 13.73 7.78 13.89
N GLN A 27 14.09 7.75 15.17
CA GLN A 27 15.37 7.22 15.64
C GLN A 27 15.39 5.68 15.61
N GLY A 28 14.30 5.02 15.99
CA GLY A 28 14.15 3.57 15.94
C GLY A 28 14.27 3.02 14.53
N LEU A 29 13.54 3.62 13.58
CA LEU A 29 13.68 3.33 12.15
C LEU A 29 15.12 3.58 11.65
N ALA A 30 15.76 4.66 12.10
CA ALA A 30 17.15 4.94 11.73
C ALA A 30 18.14 3.91 12.29
N ASP A 31 17.96 3.46 13.54
CA ASP A 31 18.75 2.40 14.16
C ASP A 31 18.55 1.07 13.41
N ALA A 32 17.31 0.71 13.07
CA ALA A 32 16.99 -0.50 12.32
C ALA A 32 17.57 -0.50 10.90
N LEU A 33 17.47 0.61 10.17
CA LEU A 33 18.15 0.82 8.88
C LEU A 33 19.68 0.67 9.00
N PHE A 34 20.24 1.21 10.08
CA PHE A 34 21.68 1.22 10.29
C PHE A 34 22.28 -0.19 10.44
N LEU A 35 21.53 -1.15 10.98
CA LEU A 35 21.91 -2.57 11.07
C LEU A 35 22.31 -3.16 9.70
N SER A 36 21.62 -2.76 8.62
CA SER A 36 21.88 -3.18 7.24
C SER A 36 22.69 -2.17 6.42
N ASN A 37 23.41 -1.26 7.09
CA ASN A 37 24.22 -0.20 6.50
C ASN A 37 23.42 0.74 5.58
N LEU A 38 22.16 1.00 5.96
CA LEU A 38 21.26 1.96 5.33
C LEU A 38 21.09 3.19 6.22
N GLU A 39 20.63 4.27 5.60
CA GLU A 39 20.26 5.54 6.22
C GLU A 39 18.85 5.92 5.72
N ILE A 40 18.11 6.80 6.41
CA ILE A 40 16.75 7.21 6.00
C ILE A 40 16.69 7.66 4.52
N GLY A 41 17.74 8.34 4.03
CA GLY A 41 17.85 8.75 2.62
C GLY A 41 17.96 7.59 1.61
N ASN A 42 18.06 6.33 2.04
CA ASN A 42 17.97 5.17 1.16
C ASN A 42 16.52 4.72 0.90
N LEU A 43 15.57 5.11 1.75
CA LEU A 43 14.13 4.84 1.54
C LEU A 43 13.59 5.55 0.28
N THR A 44 14.16 6.71 -0.06
CA THR A 44 13.79 7.52 -1.23
C THR A 44 14.59 7.18 -2.49
N ALA A 45 15.61 6.33 -2.38
CA ALA A 45 16.37 5.86 -3.53
C ALA A 45 15.60 4.77 -4.29
N GLN A 46 15.90 4.63 -5.60
CA GLN A 46 15.39 3.58 -6.51
C GLN A 46 13.95 3.74 -7.03
N ARG A 47 13.17 4.73 -6.59
CA ARG A 47 11.84 5.05 -7.15
C ARG A 47 11.88 6.36 -7.95
N SER A 48 11.17 6.37 -9.08
CA SER A 48 11.03 7.53 -9.97
C SER A 48 9.71 7.38 -10.73
N THR A 49 8.61 7.60 -10.02
CA THR A 49 7.27 7.42 -10.60
C THR A 49 6.83 8.62 -11.43
N THR A 50 5.95 8.37 -12.41
CA THR A 50 5.29 9.40 -13.22
C THR A 50 3.83 9.51 -12.80
N GLY A 51 3.42 10.66 -12.28
CA GLY A 51 2.07 10.90 -11.78
C GLY A 51 1.90 12.32 -11.23
N PRO A 52 0.73 12.66 -10.67
CA PRO A 52 0.52 13.93 -9.98
C PRO A 52 1.46 14.04 -8.78
N MET A 53 1.91 15.27 -8.46
CA MET A 53 3.01 15.53 -7.53
C MET A 53 2.82 14.85 -6.18
N TRP A 54 1.62 14.91 -5.61
CA TRP A 54 1.33 14.35 -4.29
C TRP A 54 1.45 12.82 -4.26
N ALA A 55 0.86 12.14 -5.24
CA ALA A 55 0.88 10.69 -5.30
C ALA A 55 2.30 10.16 -5.57
N ARG A 56 3.05 10.90 -6.40
CA ARG A 56 4.47 10.67 -6.57
C ARG A 56 5.25 10.85 -5.27
N THR A 57 4.95 11.87 -4.45
CA THR A 57 5.66 12.13 -3.19
C THR A 57 5.54 10.96 -2.22
N ALA A 58 4.36 10.36 -2.00
CA ALA A 58 4.26 9.25 -1.05
C ALA A 58 4.96 7.96 -1.53
N ILE A 59 5.15 7.78 -2.85
CA ILE A 59 5.88 6.63 -3.40
C ILE A 59 7.40 6.89 -3.41
N ASP A 60 7.83 8.06 -3.89
CA ASP A 60 9.24 8.45 -3.96
C ASP A 60 9.81 8.85 -2.56
N ASP A 61 8.97 9.28 -1.61
CA ASP A 61 9.29 9.57 -0.19
C ASP A 61 8.18 9.06 0.76
N PRO A 62 8.22 7.78 1.16
CA PRO A 62 7.21 7.16 2.02
C PRO A 62 7.05 7.79 3.40
N LEU A 63 8.11 8.39 3.96
CA LEU A 63 7.98 9.11 5.23
C LEU A 63 7.09 10.33 5.03
N MET A 64 7.39 11.17 4.04
CA MET A 64 6.55 12.31 3.69
C MET A 64 5.13 11.90 3.27
N GLY A 65 4.95 10.72 2.68
CA GLY A 65 3.64 10.10 2.44
C GLY A 65 2.84 9.91 3.71
N GLN A 66 3.44 9.24 4.71
CA GLN A 66 2.83 9.02 6.02
C GLN A 66 2.54 10.35 6.75
N GLU A 67 3.46 11.32 6.69
CA GLU A 67 3.26 12.68 7.24
C GLU A 67 2.04 13.39 6.62
N GLN A 68 1.75 13.15 5.34
CA GLN A 68 0.60 13.75 4.65
C GLN A 68 -0.71 13.03 4.97
N LEU A 69 -0.68 11.71 5.13
CA LEU A 69 -1.86 10.89 5.42
C LEU A 69 -2.34 11.10 6.87
N THR A 70 -1.45 11.06 7.86
CA THR A 70 -1.80 11.36 9.27
C THR A 70 -2.30 12.81 9.46
N ALA A 71 -1.78 13.76 8.67
CA ALA A 71 -2.33 15.11 8.61
C ALA A 71 -3.76 15.15 8.04
N LEU A 72 -4.09 14.32 7.05
CA LEU A 72 -5.47 14.20 6.53
C LEU A 72 -6.40 13.58 7.59
N GLN A 73 -5.95 12.58 8.35
CA GLN A 73 -6.70 12.04 9.51
C GLN A 73 -7.07 13.13 10.52
N THR A 74 -6.07 13.88 10.95
CA THR A 74 -6.25 15.01 11.90
C THR A 74 -7.26 16.03 11.37
N LEU A 75 -7.29 16.26 10.05
CA LEU A 75 -8.22 17.18 9.40
C LEU A 75 -9.63 16.59 9.27
N ALA A 76 -9.78 15.27 9.12
CA ALA A 76 -11.05 14.57 9.05
C ALA A 76 -11.90 14.82 10.31
N GLY A 77 -11.32 14.57 11.50
CA GLY A 77 -11.98 14.83 12.79
C GLY A 77 -12.37 16.29 13.03
N GLN A 78 -11.57 17.24 12.52
CA GLN A 78 -11.74 18.67 12.81
C GLN A 78 -12.64 19.43 11.83
N ARG A 79 -13.02 18.84 10.70
CA ARG A 79 -13.66 19.58 9.59
C ARG A 79 -15.01 19.00 9.19
N ASN A 80 -15.80 19.88 8.56
CA ASN A 80 -17.02 19.51 7.86
C ASN A 80 -16.77 19.30 6.35
N LEU A 81 -17.76 18.75 5.65
CA LEU A 81 -17.69 18.37 4.24
C LEU A 81 -17.10 19.48 3.31
N PRO A 82 -17.61 20.73 3.28
CA PRO A 82 -17.04 21.74 2.39
C PRO A 82 -15.60 22.15 2.76
N GLN A 83 -15.22 22.10 4.04
CA GLN A 83 -13.85 22.38 4.48
C GLN A 83 -12.87 21.27 4.10
N LEU A 84 -13.33 20.01 4.02
CA LEU A 84 -12.57 18.86 3.53
C LEU A 84 -12.40 18.94 2.00
N LEU A 85 -13.49 19.16 1.26
CA LEU A 85 -13.46 19.37 -0.19
C LEU A 85 -12.51 20.53 -0.57
N ALA A 86 -12.55 21.63 0.19
CA ALA A 86 -11.63 22.76 0.00
C ALA A 86 -10.17 22.42 0.28
N HIS A 87 -9.89 21.61 1.32
CA HIS A 87 -8.55 21.17 1.62
C HIS A 87 -8.01 20.26 0.52
N VAL A 88 -8.76 19.22 0.15
CA VAL A 88 -8.38 18.29 -0.93
C VAL A 88 -8.13 19.04 -2.23
N ARG A 89 -9.05 19.91 -2.66
CA ARG A 89 -8.92 20.72 -3.88
C ARG A 89 -7.62 21.54 -3.90
N THR A 90 -7.32 22.25 -2.81
CA THR A 90 -6.25 23.27 -2.79
C THR A 90 -4.90 22.78 -2.28
N LYS A 91 -4.84 21.63 -1.57
CA LYS A 91 -3.62 21.11 -0.93
C LYS A 91 -3.18 19.74 -1.44
N VAL A 92 -4.14 18.85 -1.73
CA VAL A 92 -3.85 17.49 -2.20
C VAL A 92 -3.78 17.46 -3.74
N VAL A 93 -4.85 17.92 -4.39
CA VAL A 93 -4.94 17.98 -5.86
C VAL A 93 -4.24 19.22 -6.43
N ALA A 94 -4.16 20.30 -5.63
CA ALA A 94 -3.53 21.58 -5.98
C ALA A 94 -4.11 22.25 -7.25
N ASP A 95 -5.45 22.27 -7.37
CA ASP A 95 -6.15 22.98 -8.43
C ASP A 95 -5.89 24.49 -8.42
N SER A 96 -5.92 25.11 -9.61
CA SER A 96 -6.11 26.55 -9.74
C SER A 96 -7.54 26.93 -9.40
N ASP A 97 -7.74 28.02 -8.64
CA ASP A 97 -9.08 28.54 -8.34
C ASP A 97 -9.84 28.94 -9.62
N SER A 98 -11.00 28.32 -9.84
CA SER A 98 -11.98 28.77 -10.84
C SER A 98 -12.87 29.86 -10.23
N ALA A 99 -13.12 30.93 -10.99
CA ALA A 99 -14.00 32.01 -10.52
C ALA A 99 -15.46 31.54 -10.48
N VAL A 100 -16.09 31.61 -9.30
CA VAL A 100 -17.52 31.34 -9.16
C VAL A 100 -18.32 32.37 -9.98
N PRO A 101 -19.27 31.95 -10.84
CA PRO A 101 -20.08 32.86 -11.64
C PRO A 101 -20.81 33.91 -10.80
N ALA A 102 -20.91 35.14 -11.31
CA ALA A 102 -21.67 36.20 -10.67
C ALA A 102 -23.15 35.82 -10.53
N LYS A 103 -23.84 36.41 -9.54
CA LYS A 103 -25.27 36.17 -9.35
C LYS A 103 -26.06 36.55 -10.59
N GLY A 104 -26.99 35.68 -11.00
CA GLY A 104 -27.87 35.92 -12.14
C GLY A 104 -29.08 36.78 -11.78
N SER A 105 -30.13 36.70 -12.62
CA SER A 105 -31.41 37.34 -12.32
C SER A 105 -32.02 36.83 -11.02
N GLU A 106 -32.89 37.64 -10.41
CA GLU A 106 -33.66 37.26 -9.22
C GLU A 106 -34.47 35.98 -9.46
N ILE A 107 -34.54 35.14 -8.42
CA ILE A 107 -35.27 33.88 -8.44
C ILE A 107 -36.58 34.11 -7.67
N GLU A 108 -37.69 34.11 -8.40
CA GLU A 108 -39.03 34.20 -7.83
C GLU A 108 -39.48 32.82 -7.34
N ILE A 109 -39.86 32.73 -6.07
CA ILE A 109 -40.31 31.47 -5.44
C ILE A 109 -41.85 31.47 -5.43
N PRO A 110 -42.52 30.38 -5.89
CA PRO A 110 -43.97 30.28 -5.87
C PRO A 110 -44.58 30.53 -4.48
N GLY A 111 -45.72 31.22 -4.45
CA GLY A 111 -46.40 31.57 -3.19
C GLY A 111 -46.91 30.38 -2.38
N GLU A 112 -47.03 29.21 -3.01
CA GLU A 112 -47.36 27.92 -2.37
C GLU A 112 -46.23 27.37 -1.47
N VAL A 113 -44.99 27.84 -1.65
CA VAL A 113 -43.88 27.52 -0.73
C VAL A 113 -44.08 28.31 0.58
N PRO A 114 -43.97 27.67 1.76
CA PRO A 114 -44.02 28.35 3.06
C PRO A 114 -43.03 29.50 3.18
N GLU A 115 -43.46 30.62 3.79
CA GLU A 115 -42.67 31.86 3.85
C GLU A 115 -41.31 31.69 4.54
N SER A 116 -41.23 30.79 5.54
CA SER A 116 -39.99 30.45 6.25
C SER A 116 -38.94 29.79 5.36
N LEU A 117 -39.35 29.02 4.34
CA LEU A 117 -38.47 28.25 3.47
C LEU A 117 -37.99 29.05 2.24
N ARG A 118 -38.77 30.01 1.75
CA ARG A 118 -38.46 30.77 0.52
C ARG A 118 -37.03 31.35 0.49
N PRO A 119 -36.48 31.96 1.57
CA PRO A 119 -35.14 32.55 1.52
C PRO A 119 -34.01 31.52 1.39
N SER A 120 -34.17 30.33 2.00
CA SER A 120 -33.20 29.24 1.90
C SER A 120 -33.28 28.55 0.54
N LEU A 121 -34.50 28.28 0.06
CA LEU A 121 -34.73 27.75 -1.28
C LEU A 121 -34.14 28.66 -2.38
N GLN A 122 -34.33 29.99 -2.25
CA GLN A 122 -33.74 30.96 -3.19
C GLN A 122 -32.21 30.90 -3.21
N ARG A 123 -31.55 30.70 -2.07
CA ARG A 123 -30.07 30.58 -1.98
C ARG A 123 -29.56 29.23 -2.51
N LEU A 124 -30.26 28.14 -2.25
CA LEU A 124 -29.89 26.81 -2.75
C LEU A 124 -30.04 26.70 -4.28
N ILE A 125 -31.14 27.22 -4.85
CA ILE A 125 -31.31 27.27 -6.31
C ILE A 125 -30.23 28.17 -6.95
N GLU A 126 -29.82 29.26 -6.29
CA GLU A 126 -28.72 30.08 -6.79
C GLU A 126 -27.37 29.34 -6.78
N ALA A 127 -27.07 28.61 -5.70
CA ALA A 127 -25.86 27.80 -5.63
C ALA A 127 -25.85 26.70 -6.69
N LEU A 128 -27.00 26.04 -6.94
CA LEU A 128 -27.18 25.07 -8.03
C LEU A 128 -26.99 25.72 -9.40
N ARG A 129 -27.49 26.94 -9.64
CA ARG A 129 -27.28 27.71 -10.88
C ARG A 129 -25.80 28.01 -11.11
N GLN A 130 -25.08 28.49 -10.09
CA GLN A 130 -23.65 28.77 -10.18
C GLN A 130 -22.82 27.49 -10.37
N SER A 131 -23.16 26.41 -9.67
CA SER A 131 -22.54 25.08 -9.81
C SER A 131 -22.75 24.51 -11.21
N ASN A 132 -23.97 24.59 -11.76
CA ASN A 132 -24.29 24.14 -13.11
C ASN A 132 -23.53 24.91 -14.20
N GLU A 133 -23.29 26.20 -14.02
CA GLU A 133 -22.48 26.99 -14.94
C GLU A 133 -21.00 26.57 -14.90
N LEU A 134 -20.45 26.24 -13.73
CA LEU A 134 -19.11 25.64 -13.60
C LEU A 134 -19.03 24.25 -14.25
N VAL A 135 -20.04 23.40 -14.08
CA VAL A 135 -20.16 22.09 -14.79
C VAL A 135 -20.24 22.30 -16.30
N ARG A 136 -20.99 23.31 -16.77
CA ARG A 136 -21.10 23.66 -18.19
C ARG A 136 -19.76 24.10 -18.78
N LEU A 137 -18.99 24.92 -18.05
CA LEU A 137 -17.65 25.37 -18.41
C LEU A 137 -16.66 24.20 -18.44
N ALA A 138 -16.71 23.30 -17.45
CA ALA A 138 -15.86 22.12 -17.37
C ALA A 138 -16.00 21.20 -18.59
N LEU A 139 -17.23 21.03 -19.07
CA LEU A 139 -17.57 20.14 -20.19
C LEU A 139 -17.70 20.87 -21.54
N GLN A 140 -17.33 22.15 -21.64
CA GLN A 140 -17.61 22.96 -22.83
C GLN A 140 -16.93 22.48 -24.13
N LYS A 141 -15.86 21.68 -24.01
CA LYS A 141 -15.12 21.05 -25.12
C LYS A 141 -15.71 19.70 -25.59
N LEU A 142 -16.84 19.28 -25.01
CA LEU A 142 -17.54 18.03 -25.30
C LEU A 142 -18.97 18.31 -25.77
N THR A 143 -19.35 17.71 -26.90
CA THR A 143 -20.74 17.66 -27.39
C THR A 143 -21.64 16.83 -26.46
N SER A 144 -22.97 16.96 -26.60
CA SER A 144 -23.93 16.17 -25.80
C SER A 144 -23.77 14.65 -26.00
N VAL A 145 -23.48 14.22 -27.23
CA VAL A 145 -23.21 12.81 -27.56
C VAL A 145 -21.94 12.32 -26.85
N GLU A 146 -20.86 13.08 -26.92
CA GLU A 146 -19.59 12.78 -26.26
C GLU A 146 -19.71 12.69 -24.72
N ARG A 147 -20.45 13.63 -24.11
CA ARG A 147 -20.78 13.56 -22.67
C ARG A 147 -21.54 12.29 -22.32
N ARG A 148 -22.54 11.91 -23.13
CA ARG A 148 -23.30 10.68 -22.92
C ARG A 148 -22.44 9.42 -23.08
N THR A 149 -21.54 9.41 -24.07
CA THR A 149 -20.55 8.33 -24.24
C THR A 149 -19.70 8.16 -22.99
N LEU A 150 -19.21 9.24 -22.38
CA LEU A 150 -18.44 9.17 -21.13
C LEU A 150 -19.26 8.68 -19.93
N ILE A 151 -20.50 9.19 -19.75
CA ILE A 151 -21.40 8.75 -18.66
C ILE A 151 -21.60 7.23 -18.69
N GLU A 152 -21.73 6.63 -19.88
CA GLU A 152 -21.86 5.17 -20.01
C GLU A 152 -20.52 4.42 -19.98
N ALA A 153 -19.44 5.00 -20.52
CA ALA A 153 -18.15 4.30 -20.67
C ALA A 153 -17.31 4.27 -19.39
N LEU A 154 -17.22 5.38 -18.65
CA LEU A 154 -16.31 5.49 -17.51
C LEU A 154 -16.60 4.49 -16.37
N PRO A 155 -17.86 4.25 -15.96
CA PRO A 155 -18.15 3.23 -14.94
C PRO A 155 -17.80 1.81 -15.38
N ARG A 156 -18.01 1.50 -16.68
CA ARG A 156 -17.59 0.21 -17.28
C ARG A 156 -16.07 0.06 -17.31
N GLN A 157 -15.34 1.14 -17.59
CA GLN A 157 -13.87 1.15 -17.55
C GLN A 157 -13.35 0.94 -16.12
N ALA A 158 -14.00 1.51 -15.10
CA ALA A 158 -13.60 1.37 -13.70
C ALA A 158 -13.73 -0.07 -13.18
N VAL A 159 -14.83 -0.76 -13.48
CA VAL A 159 -15.06 -2.16 -13.05
C VAL A 159 -14.35 -3.20 -13.93
N GLY A 160 -13.95 -2.83 -15.14
CA GLY A 160 -13.20 -3.70 -16.06
C GLY A 160 -13.97 -4.97 -16.44
N ASN A 161 -13.44 -6.13 -16.04
CA ASN A 161 -14.02 -7.45 -16.35
C ASN A 161 -15.02 -7.96 -15.30
N ALA A 162 -15.31 -7.19 -14.24
CA ALA A 162 -16.24 -7.62 -13.21
C ALA A 162 -17.68 -7.81 -13.77
N PRO A 163 -18.47 -8.76 -13.25
CA PRO A 163 -19.79 -9.11 -13.79
C PRO A 163 -20.91 -8.10 -13.46
N ILE A 164 -20.57 -6.82 -13.36
CA ILE A 164 -21.47 -5.72 -12.97
C ILE A 164 -22.19 -5.16 -14.20
N LYS A 165 -23.48 -4.89 -14.06
CA LYS A 165 -24.34 -4.30 -15.10
C LYS A 165 -24.99 -3.03 -14.56
N PHE A 166 -24.95 -1.97 -15.34
CA PHE A 166 -25.52 -0.68 -14.98
C PHE A 166 -26.85 -0.44 -15.69
N ASP A 167 -27.88 -0.08 -14.93
CA ASP A 167 -29.25 0.15 -15.41
C ASP A 167 -29.33 1.25 -16.47
N PHE A 168 -28.38 2.19 -16.47
CA PHE A 168 -28.35 3.36 -17.35
C PHE A 168 -27.57 3.16 -18.65
N VAL A 169 -26.83 2.05 -18.82
CA VAL A 169 -26.05 1.78 -20.05
C VAL A 169 -26.97 1.30 -21.18
N ARG A 170 -26.74 1.81 -22.40
CA ARG A 170 -27.54 1.54 -23.61
C ARG A 170 -26.68 1.30 -24.85
N GLN A 171 -25.48 1.86 -24.91
CA GLN A 171 -24.56 1.78 -26.05
C GLN A 171 -23.46 0.73 -25.83
N PRO A 172 -22.84 0.19 -26.90
CA PRO A 172 -21.63 -0.62 -26.78
C PRO A 172 -20.49 0.16 -26.12
N MET A 173 -19.46 -0.56 -25.66
CA MET A 173 -18.26 0.09 -25.09
C MET A 173 -17.42 0.68 -26.24
N PRO A 174 -17.09 1.99 -26.22
CA PRO A 174 -16.16 2.58 -27.18
C PRO A 174 -14.72 2.07 -26.94
N GLU A 175 -13.84 2.24 -27.93
CA GLU A 175 -12.41 1.97 -27.75
C GLU A 175 -11.81 2.86 -26.65
N ASN A 176 -10.94 2.28 -25.80
CA ASN A 176 -10.31 2.98 -24.67
C ASN A 176 -9.62 4.29 -25.10
N GLN A 177 -9.02 4.35 -26.29
CA GLN A 177 -8.35 5.54 -26.79
C GLN A 177 -9.30 6.72 -27.02
N ILE A 178 -10.56 6.45 -27.39
CA ILE A 178 -11.62 7.46 -27.55
C ILE A 178 -12.02 8.01 -26.17
N VAL A 179 -12.16 7.14 -25.17
CA VAL A 179 -12.49 7.55 -23.80
C VAL A 179 -11.39 8.43 -23.21
N LEU A 180 -10.12 8.07 -23.42
CA LEU A 180 -8.97 8.87 -22.94
C LEU A 180 -8.89 10.25 -23.62
N ASP A 181 -9.12 10.35 -24.94
CA ASP A 181 -9.20 11.64 -25.63
C ASP A 181 -10.32 12.52 -25.05
N LEU A 182 -11.50 11.95 -24.86
CA LEU A 182 -12.67 12.64 -24.31
C LEU A 182 -12.42 13.15 -22.89
N VAL A 183 -11.83 12.33 -22.01
CA VAL A 183 -11.46 12.75 -20.64
C VAL A 183 -10.43 13.88 -20.65
N SER A 184 -9.44 13.84 -21.56
CA SER A 184 -8.41 14.89 -21.67
C SER A 184 -8.94 16.30 -21.99
N ARG A 185 -10.20 16.39 -22.47
CA ARG A 185 -10.87 17.64 -22.80
C ARG A 185 -11.66 18.26 -21.65
N ILE A 186 -11.78 17.58 -20.49
CA ILE A 186 -12.53 18.04 -19.32
C ILE A 186 -11.66 18.95 -18.43
N ASP A 187 -12.22 20.05 -17.96
CA ASP A 187 -11.62 20.83 -16.86
C ASP A 187 -12.16 20.34 -15.50
N LEU A 188 -11.39 19.45 -14.87
CA LEU A 188 -11.72 18.86 -13.57
C LEU A 188 -11.65 19.86 -12.40
N ALA A 189 -10.86 20.95 -12.53
CA ALA A 189 -10.73 21.96 -11.48
C ALA A 189 -12.01 22.79 -11.34
N SER A 190 -12.68 23.09 -12.46
CA SER A 190 -14.02 23.69 -12.45
C SER A 190 -15.08 22.77 -11.83
N LEU A 191 -15.02 21.44 -12.04
CA LEU A 191 -15.94 20.49 -11.38
C LEU A 191 -15.72 20.41 -9.86
N ARG A 192 -14.46 20.34 -9.40
CA ARG A 192 -14.16 20.35 -7.96
C ARG A 192 -14.49 21.69 -7.30
N THR A 193 -14.35 22.80 -8.03
CA THR A 193 -14.82 24.12 -7.57
C THR A 193 -16.35 24.16 -7.43
N ALA A 194 -17.09 23.58 -8.39
CA ALA A 194 -18.54 23.47 -8.34
C ALA A 194 -19.01 22.67 -7.11
N GLY A 195 -18.41 21.50 -6.88
CA GLY A 195 -18.68 20.65 -5.72
C GLY A 195 -18.46 21.34 -4.37
N GLN A 196 -17.30 21.99 -4.19
CA GLN A 196 -17.04 22.74 -2.96
C GLN A 196 -18.01 23.91 -2.76
N HIS A 197 -18.31 24.68 -3.82
CA HIS A 197 -19.21 25.83 -3.74
C HIS A 197 -20.64 25.40 -3.34
N LEU A 198 -21.13 24.32 -3.94
CA LEU A 198 -22.45 23.78 -3.62
C LEU A 198 -22.50 23.19 -2.20
N ALA A 199 -21.48 22.43 -1.80
CA ALA A 199 -21.38 21.90 -0.43
C ALA A 199 -21.38 23.03 0.62
N GLN A 200 -20.67 24.13 0.36
CA GLN A 200 -20.62 25.29 1.25
C GLN A 200 -22.00 25.95 1.40
N ALA A 201 -22.72 26.13 0.29
CA ALA A 201 -24.06 26.72 0.31
C ALA A 201 -25.07 25.84 1.07
N VAL A 202 -25.02 24.51 0.90
CA VAL A 202 -25.87 23.59 1.68
C VAL A 202 -25.55 23.68 3.17
N GLN A 203 -24.27 23.57 3.53
CA GLN A 203 -23.80 23.63 4.92
C GLN A 203 -24.23 24.92 5.64
N GLU A 204 -24.23 26.06 4.95
CA GLU A 204 -24.67 27.35 5.49
C GLU A 204 -26.20 27.44 5.67
N GLU A 205 -26.99 26.69 4.90
CA GLU A 205 -28.46 26.71 4.96
C GLU A 205 -29.06 25.71 5.94
N ILE A 206 -28.39 24.59 6.25
CA ILE A 206 -28.88 23.56 7.19
C ILE A 206 -29.44 24.14 8.52
N PRO A 207 -28.73 25.04 9.25
CA PRO A 207 -29.28 25.60 10.49
C PRO A 207 -30.55 26.43 10.27
N LYS A 208 -30.70 27.05 9.10
CA LYS A 208 -31.85 27.87 8.74
C LYS A 208 -33.03 27.00 8.32
N LEU A 209 -32.77 25.89 7.63
CA LEU A 209 -33.76 24.87 7.31
C LEU A 209 -34.30 24.20 8.58
N ARG A 210 -33.43 23.78 9.51
CA ARG A 210 -33.83 23.23 10.82
C ARG A 210 -34.70 24.18 11.65
N GLU A 211 -34.47 25.50 11.60
CA GLU A 211 -35.39 26.47 12.22
C GLU A 211 -36.69 26.68 11.42
N ALA A 212 -36.63 26.71 10.08
CA ALA A 212 -37.79 26.92 9.23
C ALA A 212 -38.77 25.73 9.26
N ALA A 213 -38.28 24.49 9.39
CA ALA A 213 -39.07 23.26 9.49
C ALA A 213 -40.12 23.35 10.61
N LYS A 214 -39.71 23.84 11.79
CA LYS A 214 -40.56 24.01 13.00
C LYS A 214 -41.82 24.84 12.76
N THR A 215 -41.84 25.69 11.73
CA THR A 215 -42.97 26.58 11.41
C THR A 215 -43.41 26.53 9.95
N ALA A 216 -42.88 25.61 9.14
CA ALA A 216 -43.18 25.54 7.71
C ALA A 216 -44.64 25.18 7.45
N GLY A 217 -45.21 24.27 8.25
CA GLY A 217 -46.59 23.80 8.08
C GLY A 217 -46.85 23.11 6.75
N LEU A 218 -45.79 22.62 6.08
CA LEU A 218 -45.87 21.78 4.90
C LEU A 218 -46.34 20.38 5.33
N ALA A 219 -47.19 19.75 4.53
CA ALA A 219 -47.75 18.43 4.83
C ALA A 219 -47.71 17.58 3.56
N GLY A 220 -46.91 16.51 3.60
CA GLY A 220 -46.59 15.70 2.43
C GLY A 220 -45.67 16.41 1.44
N ILE A 221 -45.25 15.65 0.42
CA ILE A 221 -44.37 16.12 -0.65
C ILE A 221 -45.04 17.18 -1.57
N ALA A 222 -44.39 18.33 -1.72
CA ALA A 222 -44.66 19.34 -2.73
C ALA A 222 -43.59 19.35 -3.82
N LYS A 223 -43.99 19.07 -5.08
CA LYS A 223 -43.10 19.07 -6.25
C LYS A 223 -43.31 20.31 -7.13
N LEU A 224 -42.23 21.04 -7.40
CA LEU A 224 -42.23 22.37 -8.02
C LEU A 224 -41.26 22.45 -9.20
N ASN A 225 -41.50 23.38 -10.12
CA ASN A 225 -40.52 23.76 -11.14
C ASN A 225 -40.22 25.25 -11.03
N ILE A 226 -39.00 25.58 -10.60
CA ILE A 226 -38.57 26.96 -10.35
C ILE A 226 -37.46 27.28 -11.34
N GLN A 227 -37.75 28.10 -12.35
CA GLN A 227 -36.82 28.50 -13.43
C GLN A 227 -36.12 27.31 -14.14
N GLY A 228 -36.80 26.16 -14.25
CA GLY A 228 -36.27 24.94 -14.88
C GLY A 228 -35.63 23.94 -13.89
N PHE A 229 -35.47 24.30 -12.62
CA PHE A 229 -35.06 23.38 -11.57
C PHE A 229 -36.28 22.63 -11.04
N VAL A 230 -36.26 21.31 -11.10
CA VAL A 230 -37.26 20.45 -10.45
C VAL A 230 -36.88 20.33 -8.97
N VAL A 231 -37.76 20.86 -8.11
CA VAL A 231 -37.57 20.88 -6.66
C VAL A 231 -38.62 20.00 -6.01
N GLU A 232 -38.21 19.22 -5.02
CA GLU A 232 -39.08 18.43 -4.16
C GLU A 232 -38.89 18.90 -2.71
N LEU A 233 -39.98 19.19 -2.03
CA LEU A 233 -40.01 19.61 -0.63
C LEU A 233 -40.91 18.65 0.15
N GLY A 234 -40.37 17.88 1.09
CA GLY A 234 -41.15 16.98 1.93
C GLY A 234 -41.66 17.65 3.22
N GLY A 235 -42.55 16.94 3.93
CA GLY A 235 -43.11 17.41 5.20
C GLY A 235 -42.15 17.22 6.38
N PRO A 236 -42.61 17.50 7.61
CA PRO A 236 -41.95 17.07 8.84
C PRO A 236 -42.59 15.76 9.36
N GLY A 237 -42.79 14.77 8.48
CA GLY A 237 -43.33 13.46 8.86
C GLY A 237 -43.51 12.50 7.68
N ASP A 238 -43.43 11.21 8.00
CA ASP A 238 -43.20 10.05 7.13
C ASP A 238 -43.80 10.16 5.71
N ASP A 239 -42.95 10.47 4.73
CA ASP A 239 -43.27 10.63 3.31
C ASP A 239 -42.68 9.45 2.47
N SER A 240 -42.70 9.56 1.14
CA SER A 240 -42.21 8.50 0.23
C SER A 240 -41.70 9.06 -1.10
N HIS A 241 -40.40 9.24 -1.14
CA HIS A 241 -39.62 9.87 -2.20
C HIS A 241 -39.25 8.89 -3.32
N SER A 242 -39.82 9.08 -4.51
CA SER A 242 -39.70 8.13 -5.64
C SER A 242 -39.28 8.76 -6.97
N ASP A 243 -39.00 10.07 -6.99
CA ASP A 243 -38.72 10.81 -8.22
C ASP A 243 -37.32 10.58 -8.78
N THR A 244 -37.14 10.74 -10.09
CA THR A 244 -35.83 10.56 -10.75
C THR A 244 -35.24 11.83 -11.36
N ASP A 245 -36.00 12.93 -11.35
CA ASP A 245 -35.71 14.15 -12.09
C ASP A 245 -35.48 15.35 -11.15
N ALA A 246 -35.83 15.22 -9.87
CA ALA A 246 -35.56 16.20 -8.82
C ALA A 246 -34.06 16.53 -8.73
N VAL A 247 -33.71 17.81 -8.90
CA VAL A 247 -32.33 18.31 -8.79
C VAL A 247 -32.05 18.94 -7.42
N LEU A 248 -33.11 19.21 -6.66
CA LEU A 248 -33.05 19.62 -5.26
C LEU A 248 -34.19 18.91 -4.53
N CYS A 249 -33.85 18.03 -3.59
CA CYS A 249 -34.78 17.49 -2.61
C CYS A 249 -34.41 18.06 -1.24
N ILE A 250 -35.41 18.56 -0.51
CA ILE A 250 -35.29 18.99 0.87
C ILE A 250 -36.46 18.36 1.63
N ASP A 251 -36.18 17.36 2.43
CA ASP A 251 -37.13 16.91 3.45
C ASP A 251 -36.98 17.78 4.72
N LEU A 252 -37.98 17.78 5.60
CA LEU A 252 -37.97 18.55 6.85
C LEU A 252 -37.95 17.66 8.12
N GLY A 253 -37.79 16.35 7.93
CA GLY A 253 -37.62 15.28 8.91
C GLY A 253 -38.85 14.37 9.00
N GLY A 254 -38.65 13.09 9.29
CA GLY A 254 -39.69 12.06 9.25
C GLY A 254 -39.01 10.69 9.21
N ASN A 255 -39.76 9.60 9.26
CA ASN A 255 -39.16 8.27 9.05
C ASN A 255 -39.43 7.85 7.59
N ASP A 256 -38.52 8.23 6.71
CA ASP A 256 -38.79 8.44 5.29
C ASP A 256 -38.28 7.33 4.36
N ARG A 257 -38.82 7.31 3.13
CA ARG A 257 -38.51 6.25 2.17
C ARG A 257 -38.08 6.77 0.80
N TYR A 258 -36.79 6.61 0.51
CA TYR A 258 -36.17 7.05 -0.74
C TYR A 258 -35.94 5.88 -1.70
N SER A 259 -36.74 5.81 -2.77
CA SER A 259 -36.57 4.84 -3.88
C SER A 259 -36.26 5.49 -5.24
N GLY A 260 -36.21 6.82 -5.27
CA GLY A 260 -35.92 7.63 -6.47
C GLY A 260 -34.42 7.80 -6.75
N ARG A 261 -34.07 8.81 -7.53
CA ARG A 261 -32.71 9.27 -7.78
C ARG A 261 -32.52 10.67 -7.20
N TYR A 262 -31.86 10.75 -6.05
CA TYR A 262 -31.63 11.99 -5.31
C TYR A 262 -30.13 12.25 -5.14
N GLY A 263 -29.71 13.52 -4.98
CA GLY A 263 -28.30 13.89 -4.78
C GLY A 263 -27.33 13.37 -5.87
N ALA A 264 -27.80 13.19 -7.12
CA ALA A 264 -27.16 12.30 -8.09
C ALA A 264 -26.28 12.94 -9.18
N GLY A 265 -26.41 14.25 -9.43
CA GLY A 265 -25.44 15.03 -10.21
C GLY A 265 -25.01 14.52 -11.59
N VAL A 266 -25.86 13.86 -12.38
CA VAL A 266 -25.42 13.16 -13.61
C VAL A 266 -25.26 14.11 -14.80
N GLY A 267 -24.10 14.78 -14.89
CA GLY A 267 -23.80 15.80 -15.91
C GLY A 267 -24.37 17.19 -15.60
N TYR A 268 -24.89 17.37 -14.38
CA TYR A 268 -25.40 18.60 -13.78
C TYR A 268 -25.17 18.54 -12.26
N SER A 269 -25.69 19.50 -11.50
CA SER A 269 -25.59 19.58 -10.04
C SER A 269 -26.89 19.15 -9.38
N GLY A 270 -26.85 18.19 -8.46
CA GLY A 270 -28.02 17.68 -7.73
C GLY A 270 -27.77 17.57 -6.23
N VAL A 271 -28.78 17.93 -5.43
CA VAL A 271 -28.70 17.95 -3.96
C VAL A 271 -29.86 17.17 -3.34
N LEU A 272 -29.55 16.39 -2.30
CA LEU A 272 -30.49 15.91 -1.28
C LEU A 272 -30.12 16.55 0.06
N ILE A 273 -31.12 16.96 0.83
CA ILE A 273 -31.01 17.33 2.25
C ILE A 273 -32.19 16.65 2.95
N ASP A 274 -31.90 15.67 3.80
CA ASP A 274 -32.81 15.28 4.87
C ASP A 274 -32.46 16.08 6.14
N LEU A 275 -33.43 16.33 7.03
CA LEU A 275 -33.21 17.02 8.31
C LEU A 275 -33.21 16.10 9.53
N GLY A 276 -33.59 14.82 9.38
CA GLY A 276 -33.41 13.72 10.33
C GLY A 276 -34.70 12.93 10.68
N GLY A 277 -34.49 11.65 11.01
CA GLY A 277 -35.46 10.62 11.38
C GLY A 277 -34.96 9.26 10.87
N ASP A 278 -35.68 8.15 11.13
CA ASP A 278 -35.15 6.80 10.80
C ASP A 278 -35.59 6.35 9.39
N ASP A 279 -34.73 6.59 8.39
CA ASP A 279 -35.03 6.49 6.97
C ASP A 279 -34.64 5.15 6.32
N THR A 280 -35.13 4.93 5.11
CA THR A 280 -34.74 3.80 4.26
C THR A 280 -34.53 4.22 2.81
N TYR A 281 -33.27 4.12 2.38
CA TYR A 281 -32.80 4.43 1.03
C TYR A 281 -32.65 3.16 0.19
N GLU A 282 -33.60 2.88 -0.72
CA GLU A 282 -33.49 1.83 -1.75
C GLU A 282 -33.04 2.43 -3.10
N SER A 283 -31.77 2.83 -3.15
CA SER A 283 -31.21 3.60 -4.26
C SER A 283 -30.89 2.78 -5.53
N PRO A 284 -31.34 3.23 -6.73
CA PRO A 284 -30.88 2.71 -8.01
C PRO A 284 -29.44 3.17 -8.31
N ASP A 285 -28.88 2.75 -9.44
CA ASP A 285 -27.59 3.27 -9.90
C ASP A 285 -27.61 4.81 -10.05
N LEU A 286 -26.49 5.45 -9.71
CA LEU A 286 -26.29 6.91 -9.73
C LEU A 286 -27.26 7.63 -8.78
N SER A 287 -27.10 7.47 -7.46
CA SER A 287 -27.95 8.11 -6.44
C SER A 287 -27.18 8.35 -5.13
N ILE A 288 -27.61 9.32 -4.32
CA ILE A 288 -27.04 9.69 -3.00
C ILE A 288 -25.53 10.00 -3.08
N GLY A 289 -25.19 11.23 -3.45
CA GLY A 289 -23.80 11.68 -3.53
C GLY A 289 -23.03 11.08 -4.71
N ALA A 290 -23.66 10.95 -5.88
CA ALA A 290 -23.02 10.39 -7.09
C ALA A 290 -22.51 11.51 -8.03
N GLY A 291 -21.35 11.32 -8.65
CA GLY A 291 -20.73 12.36 -9.49
C GLY A 291 -20.12 11.82 -10.78
N VAL A 292 -20.93 11.58 -11.82
CA VAL A 292 -20.46 11.13 -13.14
C VAL A 292 -20.49 12.27 -14.16
N LEU A 293 -19.44 13.09 -14.12
CA LEU A 293 -19.26 14.36 -14.84
C LEU A 293 -20.17 15.53 -14.40
N GLY A 294 -20.80 15.45 -13.24
CA GLY A 294 -21.45 16.58 -12.58
C GLY A 294 -21.10 16.63 -11.10
N VAL A 295 -22.06 17.09 -10.27
CA VAL A 295 -21.89 17.26 -8.83
C VAL A 295 -23.12 16.68 -8.13
N GLY A 296 -22.96 15.59 -7.38
CA GLY A 296 -24.00 15.03 -6.52
C GLY A 296 -23.61 15.16 -5.06
N ILE A 297 -24.50 15.73 -4.25
CA ILE A 297 -24.30 15.91 -2.81
C ILE A 297 -25.56 15.44 -2.09
N ALA A 298 -25.38 14.67 -1.03
CA ALA A 298 -26.42 14.32 -0.08
C ALA A 298 -25.97 14.73 1.34
N TYR A 299 -26.90 15.29 2.10
CA TYR A 299 -26.83 15.43 3.54
C TYR A 299 -28.01 14.67 4.11
N ASP A 300 -27.72 13.76 5.02
CA ASP A 300 -28.68 13.12 5.90
C ASP A 300 -28.29 13.56 7.32
N LEU A 301 -29.26 13.98 8.14
CA LEU A 301 -29.00 14.76 9.33
C LEU A 301 -29.50 14.12 10.63
N GLY A 302 -29.48 12.79 10.65
CA GLY A 302 -29.41 11.95 11.85
C GLY A 302 -30.67 11.14 12.13
N GLY A 303 -30.48 9.94 12.66
CA GLY A 303 -31.47 8.86 12.71
C GLY A 303 -30.76 7.51 12.63
N ASP A 304 -31.47 6.39 12.78
CA ASP A 304 -30.89 5.04 12.63
C ASP A 304 -31.23 4.47 11.23
N ASP A 305 -30.34 4.67 10.26
CA ASP A 305 -30.68 4.71 8.83
C ASP A 305 -30.26 3.50 8.00
N ARG A 306 -30.98 3.24 6.91
CA ARG A 306 -30.77 2.06 6.05
C ARG A 306 -30.45 2.42 4.62
N PHE A 307 -29.16 2.44 4.31
CA PHE A 307 -28.63 2.75 2.99
C PHE A 307 -28.43 1.50 2.13
N LYS A 308 -29.29 1.28 1.13
CA LYS A 308 -29.20 0.14 0.20
C LYS A 308 -29.13 0.59 -1.25
N GLY A 309 -27.92 0.67 -1.79
CA GLY A 309 -27.63 1.11 -3.15
C GLY A 309 -27.29 -0.04 -4.10
N LYS A 310 -27.44 0.22 -5.41
CA LYS A 310 -26.78 -0.59 -6.46
C LYS A 310 -25.33 -0.15 -6.62
N SER A 311 -24.98 0.53 -7.71
CA SER A 311 -23.62 1.02 -7.96
C SER A 311 -23.56 2.52 -8.15
N ILE A 312 -22.42 3.13 -7.84
CA ILE A 312 -22.23 4.59 -7.92
C ILE A 312 -23.21 5.30 -6.97
N CYS A 313 -23.08 4.97 -5.69
CA CYS A 313 -23.89 5.48 -4.59
C CYS A 313 -23.01 5.89 -3.40
N PHE A 314 -23.57 6.63 -2.44
CA PHE A 314 -22.93 6.95 -1.15
C PHE A 314 -21.53 7.57 -1.34
N GLY A 315 -21.50 8.72 -2.05
CA GLY A 315 -20.28 9.52 -2.23
C GLY A 315 -19.33 9.03 -3.31
N SER A 316 -19.78 8.62 -4.51
CA SER A 316 -18.89 8.08 -5.56
C SER A 316 -18.72 8.96 -6.82
N GLY A 317 -17.46 9.32 -7.13
CA GLY A 317 -17.09 10.34 -8.14
C GLY A 317 -16.32 9.80 -9.36
N ILE A 318 -17.02 9.43 -10.43
CA ILE A 318 -16.40 9.05 -11.72
C ILE A 318 -16.24 10.30 -12.62
N CYS A 319 -15.14 11.02 -12.41
CA CYS A 319 -14.80 12.31 -13.06
C CYS A 319 -15.80 13.47 -12.80
N GLY A 320 -16.66 13.35 -11.79
CA GLY A 320 -17.39 14.46 -11.15
C GLY A 320 -17.11 14.51 -9.64
N VAL A 321 -17.88 15.29 -8.88
CA VAL A 321 -17.83 15.25 -7.40
C VAL A 321 -19.04 14.49 -6.89
N GLY A 322 -18.81 13.49 -6.03
CA GLY A 322 -19.84 12.76 -5.31
C GLY A 322 -19.57 12.81 -3.81
N ALA A 323 -20.51 13.31 -3.01
CA ALA A 323 -20.36 13.41 -1.57
C ALA A 323 -21.63 13.02 -0.79
N LEU A 324 -21.45 12.29 0.29
CA LEU A 324 -22.46 12.05 1.34
C LEU A 324 -21.90 12.54 2.68
N LEU A 325 -22.72 13.27 3.44
CA LEU A 325 -22.54 13.47 4.88
C LEU A 325 -23.76 12.88 5.59
N LYS A 326 -23.51 12.09 6.65
CA LYS A 326 -24.51 11.60 7.60
C LYS A 326 -24.21 12.15 8.99
N GLU A 327 -25.22 12.71 9.67
CA GLU A 327 -25.11 13.22 11.05
C GLU A 327 -25.36 12.11 12.12
N GLY A 328 -25.01 10.87 11.75
CA GLY A 328 -24.90 9.69 12.61
C GLY A 328 -26.17 9.17 13.28
N GLY A 329 -25.98 8.19 14.16
CA GLY A 329 -26.98 7.18 14.55
C GLY A 329 -26.53 5.82 14.03
N ASP A 330 -27.20 4.71 14.35
CA ASP A 330 -26.64 3.37 14.09
C ASP A 330 -27.02 2.84 12.70
N ASP A 331 -26.13 2.99 11.70
CA ASP A 331 -26.46 2.91 10.27
C ASP A 331 -26.04 1.62 9.53
N ASP A 332 -26.82 1.22 8.52
CA ASP A 332 -26.56 0.03 7.70
C ASP A 332 -26.33 0.36 6.22
N TYR A 333 -25.06 0.56 5.86
CA TYR A 333 -24.61 0.88 4.51
C TYR A 333 -24.32 -0.36 3.66
N ARG A 334 -25.13 -0.60 2.61
CA ARG A 334 -25.01 -1.73 1.69
C ARG A 334 -25.00 -1.29 0.23
N ALA A 335 -23.91 -1.58 -0.50
CA ALA A 335 -23.80 -1.29 -1.93
C ALA A 335 -23.24 -2.46 -2.74
N MET A 336 -23.58 -2.52 -4.03
CA MET A 336 -23.01 -3.51 -4.95
C MET A 336 -21.56 -3.15 -5.30
N SER A 337 -21.32 -1.95 -5.84
CA SER A 337 -19.97 -1.54 -6.25
C SER A 337 -19.80 -0.04 -6.44
N MET A 338 -18.56 0.45 -6.46
CA MET A 338 -18.25 1.88 -6.70
C MET A 338 -19.07 2.77 -5.75
N SER A 339 -18.84 2.63 -4.45
CA SER A 339 -19.67 3.25 -3.43
C SER A 339 -18.89 3.50 -2.14
N GLN A 340 -19.52 4.10 -1.12
CA GLN A 340 -18.90 4.35 0.18
C GLN A 340 -17.56 5.11 -0.01
N GLY A 341 -17.60 6.23 -0.73
CA GLY A 341 -16.44 7.09 -1.02
C GLY A 341 -15.64 6.83 -2.32
N PHE A 342 -16.01 5.89 -3.20
CA PHE A 342 -15.16 5.49 -4.34
C PHE A 342 -14.97 6.54 -5.48
N SER A 343 -13.78 6.63 -6.12
CA SER A 343 -13.48 7.65 -7.14
C SER A 343 -12.61 7.23 -8.35
N PHE A 344 -12.80 7.91 -9.51
CA PHE A 344 -11.96 7.86 -10.73
C PHE A 344 -12.42 8.88 -11.80
N HIS A 345 -11.88 10.08 -12.04
CA HIS A 345 -10.78 10.85 -11.44
C HIS A 345 -11.34 12.05 -10.61
N GLY A 346 -12.44 11.85 -9.89
CA GLY A 346 -13.15 12.90 -9.16
C GLY A 346 -12.71 13.03 -7.70
N ILE A 347 -13.59 13.61 -6.87
CA ILE A 347 -13.57 13.34 -5.42
C ILE A 347 -14.84 12.54 -5.10
N GLY A 348 -14.65 11.33 -4.59
CA GLY A 348 -15.67 10.57 -3.89
C GLY A 348 -15.42 10.69 -2.39
N LEU A 349 -16.46 10.95 -1.61
CA LEU A 349 -16.35 11.19 -0.17
C LEU A 349 -17.62 10.71 0.55
N LEU A 350 -17.46 9.80 1.52
CA LEU A 350 -18.45 9.52 2.57
C LEU A 350 -17.90 10.03 3.89
N LEU A 351 -18.73 10.75 4.64
CA LEU A 351 -18.42 11.26 5.97
C LEU A 351 -19.58 10.92 6.90
N ASP A 352 -19.37 9.98 7.82
CA ASP A 352 -20.19 9.87 9.01
C ASP A 352 -19.62 10.71 10.16
N THR A 353 -20.35 10.78 11.27
CA THR A 353 -20.02 11.61 12.42
C THR A 353 -20.19 10.94 13.77
N LYS A 354 -20.96 9.84 13.88
CA LYS A 354 -21.15 9.03 15.10
C LYS A 354 -22.07 7.82 14.83
N GLY A 355 -21.87 6.68 15.48
CA GLY A 355 -22.82 5.55 15.48
C GLY A 355 -22.14 4.19 15.48
N ASP A 356 -22.84 3.12 15.86
CA ASP A 356 -22.31 1.75 15.72
C ASP A 356 -22.66 1.19 14.32
N ASP A 357 -21.85 1.52 13.30
CA ASP A 357 -22.20 1.41 11.89
C ASP A 357 -21.79 0.10 11.20
N GLN A 358 -22.42 -0.18 10.04
CA GLN A 358 -22.21 -1.41 9.27
C GLN A 358 -22.03 -1.17 7.77
N TYR A 359 -20.76 -1.08 7.34
CA TYR A 359 -20.35 -0.85 5.96
C TYR A 359 -20.13 -2.13 5.15
N ARG A 360 -20.91 -2.32 4.08
CA ARG A 360 -20.86 -3.51 3.21
C ARG A 360 -20.81 -3.15 1.73
N VAL A 361 -19.72 -3.51 1.03
CA VAL A 361 -19.57 -3.27 -0.41
C VAL A 361 -18.97 -4.46 -1.17
N GLY A 362 -19.53 -4.79 -2.34
CA GLY A 362 -19.10 -5.96 -3.10
C GLY A 362 -17.77 -5.81 -3.86
N LEU A 363 -17.48 -4.62 -4.38
CA LEU A 363 -16.26 -4.29 -5.15
C LEU A 363 -16.07 -2.77 -5.24
N LEU A 364 -14.85 -2.26 -5.09
CA LEU A 364 -14.51 -0.83 -5.23
C LEU A 364 -15.36 0.07 -4.31
N GLY A 365 -15.18 -0.02 -2.99
CA GLY A 365 -15.74 0.97 -2.07
C GLY A 365 -14.94 1.14 -0.79
N GLN A 366 -15.56 1.72 0.24
CA GLN A 366 -14.92 1.98 1.55
C GLN A 366 -13.63 2.78 1.35
N GLY A 367 -13.78 3.98 0.79
CA GLY A 367 -12.69 4.92 0.58
C GLY A 367 -11.70 4.56 -0.53
N SER A 368 -11.93 3.54 -1.36
CA SER A 368 -10.98 3.20 -2.43
C SER A 368 -10.99 4.16 -3.63
N ALA A 369 -9.96 4.12 -4.46
CA ALA A 369 -9.89 4.93 -5.68
C ALA A 369 -9.18 4.23 -6.84
N LYS A 370 -9.47 4.68 -8.06
CA LYS A 370 -8.68 4.42 -9.27
C LYS A 370 -8.10 5.72 -9.86
N ALA A 371 -7.19 5.57 -10.83
CA ALA A 371 -6.28 6.59 -11.37
C ALA A 371 -6.73 8.06 -11.28
N ASN A 372 -5.83 8.92 -10.81
CA ASN A 372 -5.98 10.35 -10.48
C ASN A 372 -7.25 10.79 -9.72
N GLY A 373 -8.07 9.86 -9.22
CA GLY A 373 -9.18 10.14 -8.32
C GLY A 373 -8.74 10.08 -6.87
N LEU A 374 -9.40 10.87 -6.03
CA LEU A 374 -9.36 10.69 -4.57
C LEU A 374 -10.69 10.10 -4.12
N GLY A 375 -10.63 8.96 -3.44
CA GLY A 375 -11.74 8.37 -2.71
C GLY A 375 -11.46 8.42 -1.21
N TRP A 376 -12.47 8.74 -0.41
CA TRP A 376 -12.32 8.88 1.04
C TRP A 376 -13.59 8.39 1.75
N LEU A 377 -13.42 7.47 2.70
CA LEU A 377 -14.40 7.21 3.75
C LEU A 377 -13.84 7.78 5.05
N ILE A 378 -14.67 8.51 5.79
CA ILE A 378 -14.37 9.02 7.13
C ILE A 378 -15.51 8.59 8.02
N ASP A 379 -15.20 7.81 9.05
CA ASP A 379 -16.00 7.77 10.27
C ASP A 379 -15.31 8.59 11.37
N LYS A 380 -16.00 8.79 12.50
CA LYS A 380 -15.55 9.68 13.57
C LYS A 380 -15.72 9.15 14.98
N ASP A 381 -16.69 8.28 15.26
CA ASP A 381 -17.01 7.82 16.62
C ASP A 381 -18.00 6.65 16.56
N GLY A 382 -17.55 5.41 16.79
CA GLY A 382 -18.40 4.23 16.57
C GLY A 382 -17.86 2.93 17.16
N ASN A 383 -18.38 1.80 16.70
CA ASN A 383 -17.77 0.46 16.87
C ASN A 383 -18.07 -0.34 15.59
N ASP A 384 -17.25 -0.15 14.57
CA ASP A 384 -17.75 -0.20 13.19
C ASP A 384 -17.42 -1.50 12.41
N GLY A 385 -18.32 -1.87 11.51
CA GLY A 385 -18.27 -3.13 10.76
C GLY A 385 -17.97 -2.99 9.27
N TYR A 386 -16.71 -3.11 8.89
CA TYR A 386 -16.26 -2.96 7.50
C TYR A 386 -16.11 -4.29 6.75
N ARG A 387 -17.09 -4.66 5.92
CA ARG A 387 -17.03 -5.86 5.05
C ARG A 387 -16.91 -5.51 3.56
N SER A 388 -15.90 -6.08 2.87
CA SER A 388 -15.74 -5.89 1.43
C SER A 388 -15.40 -7.17 0.65
N GLY A 389 -15.94 -7.29 -0.57
CA GLY A 389 -15.69 -8.41 -1.50
C GLY A 389 -16.93 -9.24 -1.86
N GLY A 390 -16.74 -10.42 -2.45
CA GLY A 390 -17.82 -11.36 -2.77
C GLY A 390 -18.43 -11.28 -4.17
N ILE A 391 -18.06 -10.30 -5.01
CA ILE A 391 -18.60 -10.17 -6.40
C ILE A 391 -17.64 -10.67 -7.47
N LEU A 392 -16.35 -10.35 -7.36
CA LEU A 392 -15.34 -10.68 -8.36
C LEU A 392 -14.42 -11.76 -7.80
N GLU A 393 -14.59 -13.00 -8.26
CA GLU A 393 -13.64 -14.07 -8.00
C GLU A 393 -12.25 -13.72 -8.55
N SER A 394 -11.20 -14.12 -7.84
CA SER A 394 -9.83 -13.93 -8.27
C SER A 394 -9.51 -14.81 -9.48
N ALA A 395 -8.94 -14.21 -10.52
CA ALA A 395 -8.44 -14.95 -11.69
C ALA A 395 -7.16 -15.78 -11.40
N TYR A 396 -6.60 -15.67 -10.20
CA TYR A 396 -5.31 -16.27 -9.82
C TYR A 396 -5.39 -17.20 -8.61
N PHE A 397 -6.43 -17.08 -7.77
CA PHE A 397 -6.53 -17.80 -6.48
C PHE A 397 -7.95 -18.29 -6.26
N GLU A 398 -8.15 -19.61 -6.29
CA GLU A 398 -9.47 -20.24 -6.19
C GLU A 398 -10.12 -19.94 -4.83
N GLY A 399 -11.42 -19.59 -4.84
CA GLY A 399 -12.17 -19.30 -3.61
C GLY A 399 -11.81 -18.00 -2.89
N LEU A 400 -10.99 -17.11 -3.49
CA LEU A 400 -10.74 -15.75 -3.01
C LEU A 400 -11.46 -14.72 -3.89
N THR A 401 -11.81 -13.56 -3.32
CA THR A 401 -12.49 -12.49 -4.09
C THR A 401 -11.74 -11.17 -4.04
N VAL A 402 -11.72 -10.46 -5.17
CA VAL A 402 -11.16 -9.11 -5.28
C VAL A 402 -12.14 -8.10 -4.72
N SER A 403 -11.73 -7.34 -3.70
CA SER A 403 -12.54 -6.24 -3.15
C SER A 403 -12.05 -4.87 -3.62
N THR A 404 -10.73 -4.63 -3.68
CA THR A 404 -10.14 -3.28 -3.97
C THR A 404 -10.85 -2.18 -3.15
N SER A 405 -10.85 -2.32 -1.83
CA SER A 405 -11.68 -1.53 -0.90
C SER A 405 -10.91 -1.17 0.37
N GLN A 406 -11.53 -0.52 1.36
CA GLN A 406 -10.91 -0.20 2.67
C GLN A 406 -9.61 0.60 2.48
N GLY A 407 -9.77 1.78 1.87
CA GLY A 407 -8.69 2.70 1.56
C GLY A 407 -7.78 2.27 0.41
N ALA A 408 -8.15 1.32 -0.44
CA ALA A 408 -7.26 0.85 -1.52
C ALA A 408 -7.11 1.83 -2.71
N GLY A 409 -5.89 1.99 -3.24
CA GLY A 409 -5.61 2.81 -4.43
C GLY A 409 -5.07 2.03 -5.62
N ASP A 410 -5.69 2.17 -6.80
CA ASP A 410 -5.34 1.38 -7.98
C ASP A 410 -5.18 2.21 -9.27
N GLY A 411 -3.92 2.36 -9.71
CA GLY A 411 -3.55 3.02 -10.95
C GLY A 411 -2.93 4.40 -10.73
N PRO A 412 -2.28 5.00 -11.76
CA PRO A 412 -1.45 6.19 -11.57
C PRO A 412 -2.21 7.36 -10.94
N GLY A 413 -1.73 7.83 -9.80
CA GLY A 413 -2.33 8.96 -9.07
C GLY A 413 -3.64 8.67 -8.35
N ALA A 414 -4.14 7.42 -8.39
CA ALA A 414 -5.27 7.00 -7.57
C ALA A 414 -4.90 7.10 -6.10
N VAL A 415 -5.73 7.69 -5.25
CA VAL A 415 -5.55 7.57 -3.80
C VAL A 415 -6.85 7.26 -3.10
N GLY A 416 -6.86 6.10 -2.44
CA GLY A 416 -7.92 5.71 -1.51
C GLY A 416 -7.48 5.96 -0.08
N ILE A 417 -8.44 6.38 0.76
CA ILE A 417 -8.25 6.62 2.19
C ILE A 417 -9.49 6.12 2.93
N LEU A 418 -9.30 5.32 3.97
CA LEU A 418 -10.30 5.05 5.00
C LEU A 418 -9.76 5.60 6.33
N SER A 419 -10.62 6.25 7.11
CA SER A 419 -10.26 7.12 8.22
C SER A 419 -11.20 6.92 9.40
N GLU A 420 -10.76 6.14 10.39
CA GLU A 420 -11.48 5.90 11.65
C GLU A 420 -10.79 6.67 12.81
N LEU A 421 -11.56 7.28 13.71
CA LEU A 421 -11.01 8.17 14.74
C LEU A 421 -11.09 7.63 16.17
N THR A 422 -12.13 6.87 16.48
CA THR A 422 -12.34 6.20 17.78
C THR A 422 -13.41 5.12 17.66
N GLY A 423 -13.12 3.92 18.17
CA GLY A 423 -14.14 2.89 18.32
C GLY A 423 -13.66 1.54 18.84
N LEU A 424 -14.19 0.48 18.23
CA LEU A 424 -13.67 -0.88 18.19
C LEU A 424 -14.12 -1.51 16.86
N GLU A 425 -13.19 -1.57 15.93
CA GLU A 425 -13.46 -1.73 14.51
C GLU A 425 -13.23 -3.18 14.04
N THR A 426 -14.07 -3.63 13.10
CA THR A 426 -13.97 -4.97 12.51
C THR A 426 -13.83 -4.92 10.99
N TYR A 427 -12.58 -4.97 10.53
CA TYR A 427 -12.24 -4.93 9.11
C TYR A 427 -12.17 -6.34 8.51
N ASN A 428 -13.10 -6.66 7.61
CA ASN A 428 -13.14 -7.92 6.87
C ASN A 428 -13.03 -7.68 5.36
N GLY A 429 -11.81 -7.83 4.82
CA GLY A 429 -11.48 -7.53 3.43
C GLY A 429 -11.21 -8.75 2.55
N GLY A 430 -11.68 -8.71 1.31
CA GLY A 430 -11.13 -9.55 0.22
C GLY A 430 -9.72 -9.13 -0.20
N MET A 431 -9.31 -9.49 -1.42
CA MET A 431 -8.01 -9.10 -1.97
C MET A 431 -7.93 -7.59 -2.25
N TYR A 432 -6.75 -7.02 -1.99
CA TYR A 432 -6.45 -5.59 -2.18
C TYR A 432 -7.29 -4.69 -1.27
N ALA A 433 -7.34 -5.02 0.02
CA ALA A 433 -8.02 -4.27 1.08
C ALA A 433 -7.01 -3.56 2.01
N GLN A 434 -7.52 -2.84 3.01
CA GLN A 434 -6.77 -2.34 4.19
C GLN A 434 -5.48 -1.59 3.79
N GLY A 435 -5.69 -0.47 3.10
CA GLY A 435 -4.61 0.42 2.69
C GLY A 435 -3.72 -0.14 1.56
N SER A 436 -4.20 -1.07 0.73
CA SER A 436 -3.39 -1.59 -0.39
C SER A 436 -3.21 -0.56 -1.52
N GLY A 437 -1.97 -0.32 -1.95
CA GLY A 437 -1.65 0.57 -3.07
C GLY A 437 -1.03 -0.17 -4.25
N ARG A 438 -1.58 -0.01 -5.46
CA ARG A 438 -1.09 -0.72 -6.65
C ARG A 438 -1.04 0.10 -7.93
N ARG A 439 -0.15 -0.27 -8.85
CA ARG A 439 -0.03 0.31 -10.21
C ARG A 439 0.18 1.84 -10.21
N GLY A 440 0.95 2.36 -9.25
CA GLY A 440 1.15 3.80 -9.07
C GLY A 440 0.00 4.52 -8.32
N GLY A 441 -0.89 3.77 -7.67
CA GLY A 441 -1.88 4.28 -6.72
C GLY A 441 -1.40 4.16 -5.26
N ILE A 442 -1.96 4.99 -4.40
CA ILE A 442 -1.73 4.95 -2.94
C ILE A 442 -2.98 4.42 -2.26
N GLY A 443 -2.83 3.46 -1.37
CA GLY A 443 -3.87 3.11 -0.42
C GLY A 443 -3.48 3.52 0.99
N ALA A 444 -4.45 3.93 1.80
CA ALA A 444 -4.28 4.26 3.21
C ALA A 444 -5.49 3.77 4.03
N LEU A 445 -5.23 2.97 5.06
CA LEU A 445 -6.16 2.81 6.18
C LEU A 445 -5.51 3.51 7.37
N LEU A 446 -6.27 4.39 8.02
CA LEU A 446 -5.81 5.21 9.12
C LEU A 446 -6.83 5.03 10.25
N ASP A 447 -6.43 4.27 11.27
CA ASP A 447 -7.12 4.20 12.55
C ASP A 447 -6.38 5.09 13.56
N GLN A 448 -7.07 5.46 14.63
CA GLN A 448 -6.56 6.32 15.67
C GLN A 448 -6.81 5.76 17.08
N LYS A 449 -7.80 4.87 17.29
CA LYS A 449 -8.06 4.31 18.62
C LYS A 449 -9.14 3.22 18.59
N GLY A 450 -8.76 1.99 18.88
CA GLY A 450 -9.71 0.91 19.17
C GLY A 450 -9.09 -0.30 19.87
N ASN A 451 -9.54 -1.49 19.52
CA ASN A 451 -9.08 -2.80 19.97
C ASN A 451 -9.44 -3.81 18.85
N ASP A 452 -8.76 -3.68 17.71
CA ASP A 452 -9.39 -3.79 16.40
C ASP A 452 -9.04 -5.07 15.65
N ALA A 453 -9.95 -5.51 14.77
CA ALA A 453 -9.86 -6.79 14.09
C ALA A 453 -9.61 -6.63 12.58
N TYR A 454 -8.36 -6.49 12.19
CA TYR A 454 -7.89 -6.46 10.81
C TYR A 454 -7.82 -7.87 10.21
N THR A 455 -8.86 -8.30 9.50
CA THR A 455 -8.91 -9.58 8.78
C THR A 455 -8.94 -9.38 7.27
N ALA A 456 -8.00 -9.96 6.51
CA ALA A 456 -8.07 -9.95 5.05
C ALA A 456 -7.66 -11.26 4.35
N ASP A 457 -8.13 -11.46 3.12
CA ASP A 457 -7.80 -12.65 2.30
C ASP A 457 -6.29 -12.68 1.91
N ARG A 458 -5.80 -11.60 1.26
CA ARG A 458 -4.41 -11.43 0.80
C ARG A 458 -4.17 -10.06 0.16
N ASP A 459 -2.90 -9.71 -0.04
CA ASP A 459 -2.46 -8.49 -0.73
C ASP A 459 -3.07 -7.22 -0.09
N ALA A 460 -3.06 -7.17 1.25
CA ALA A 460 -3.76 -6.18 2.09
C ALA A 460 -2.83 -5.61 3.18
N GLN A 461 -3.34 -4.88 4.17
CA GLN A 461 -2.60 -4.45 5.38
C GLN A 461 -1.28 -3.73 5.04
N ALA A 462 -1.41 -2.57 4.39
CA ALA A 462 -0.30 -1.80 3.84
C ALA A 462 0.53 -2.53 2.75
N SER A 463 -0.09 -3.38 1.93
CA SER A 463 0.57 -4.01 0.78
C SER A 463 0.69 -3.05 -0.42
N GLY A 464 1.92 -2.70 -0.79
CA GLY A 464 2.26 -1.88 -1.95
C GLY A 464 2.86 -2.69 -3.10
N ALA A 465 2.26 -2.63 -4.29
CA ALA A 465 2.68 -3.43 -5.44
C ALA A 465 2.76 -2.63 -6.75
N GLN A 466 3.64 -3.02 -7.68
CA GLN A 466 3.69 -2.46 -9.04
C GLN A 466 3.84 -0.93 -9.05
N GLN A 467 4.83 -0.41 -8.32
CA GLN A 467 5.04 1.03 -8.05
C GLN A 467 3.90 1.75 -7.29
N GLY A 468 2.93 1.04 -6.71
CA GLY A 468 1.98 1.62 -5.74
C GLY A 468 2.52 1.65 -4.32
N ALA A 469 1.90 2.44 -3.44
CA ALA A 469 2.28 2.54 -2.03
C ALA A 469 1.08 2.26 -1.11
N GLY A 470 1.19 1.27 -0.23
CA GLY A 470 0.18 0.97 0.77
C GLY A 470 0.60 1.44 2.14
N PHE A 471 -0.33 2.07 2.86
CA PHE A 471 -0.15 2.60 4.20
C PHE A 471 -1.22 2.03 5.14
N LEU A 472 -0.81 1.63 6.33
CA LEU A 472 -1.69 1.34 7.46
C LEU A 472 -1.08 2.04 8.67
N TRP A 473 -1.89 2.85 9.34
CA TRP A 473 -1.57 3.44 10.63
C TRP A 473 -2.61 3.00 11.63
N ASP A 474 -2.17 2.42 12.75
CA ASP A 474 -2.92 2.41 13.99
C ASP A 474 -2.20 3.30 15.01
N ALA A 475 -3.00 3.97 15.86
CA ALA A 475 -2.49 4.87 16.88
C ALA A 475 -2.69 4.39 18.33
N SER A 476 -3.60 3.43 18.61
CA SER A 476 -3.64 2.73 19.90
C SER A 476 -4.74 1.64 19.97
N GLY A 477 -4.38 0.44 20.41
CA GLY A 477 -5.33 -0.62 20.81
C GLY A 477 -4.65 -1.94 21.14
N ASP A 478 -5.33 -2.94 21.72
CA ASP A 478 -4.81 -4.33 21.66
C ASP A 478 -5.44 -5.04 20.46
N ASP A 479 -4.66 -5.17 19.37
CA ASP A 479 -5.19 -5.37 18.02
C ASP A 479 -4.83 -6.72 17.39
N LEU A 480 -5.62 -7.11 16.38
CA LEU A 480 -5.52 -8.40 15.69
C LEU A 480 -5.36 -8.23 14.17
N TYR A 481 -4.13 -8.40 13.69
CA TYR A 481 -3.77 -8.33 12.27
C TYR A 481 -3.65 -9.73 11.67
N THR A 482 -4.76 -10.24 11.13
CA THR A 482 -4.84 -11.56 10.48
C THR A 482 -4.92 -11.49 8.96
N LEU A 483 -4.07 -12.28 8.31
CA LEU A 483 -4.10 -12.48 6.86
C LEU A 483 -4.25 -13.97 6.52
N ARG A 484 -5.25 -14.30 5.71
CA ARG A 484 -5.52 -15.71 5.32
C ARG A 484 -4.38 -16.29 4.47
N SER A 485 -3.78 -15.49 3.58
CA SER A 485 -2.68 -15.88 2.69
C SER A 485 -2.00 -14.65 2.05
N GLY A 486 -0.92 -14.84 1.30
CA GLY A 486 -0.25 -13.82 0.51
C GLY A 486 0.39 -12.69 1.31
N ASN A 487 0.28 -11.48 0.76
CA ASN A 487 1.12 -10.35 1.13
C ASN A 487 0.41 -9.37 2.08
N GLY A 488 1.00 -9.04 3.23
CA GLY A 488 0.49 -8.07 4.19
C GLY A 488 1.53 -7.66 5.25
N HIS A 489 1.07 -7.03 6.33
CA HIS A 489 1.94 -6.47 7.39
C HIS A 489 3.05 -5.56 6.84
N GLY A 490 2.68 -4.60 5.98
CA GLY A 490 3.63 -3.65 5.38
C GLY A 490 4.45 -4.22 4.22
N PHE A 491 3.82 -4.98 3.31
CA PHE A 491 4.53 -5.66 2.22
C PHE A 491 4.90 -4.76 1.03
N GLY A 492 6.11 -4.89 0.49
CA GLY A 492 6.57 -4.15 -0.69
C GLY A 492 6.92 -5.03 -1.90
N HIS A 493 6.26 -4.85 -3.05
CA HIS A 493 6.52 -5.64 -4.27
C HIS A 493 6.73 -4.79 -5.53
N ASP A 494 7.69 -5.18 -6.37
CA ASP A 494 7.82 -4.68 -7.75
C ASP A 494 7.90 -3.13 -7.80
N HIS A 495 8.90 -2.61 -7.09
CA HIS A 495 9.09 -1.19 -6.74
C HIS A 495 7.99 -0.53 -5.88
N GLY A 496 6.99 -1.30 -5.44
CA GLY A 496 5.98 -0.83 -4.49
C GLY A 496 6.53 -0.58 -3.08
N VAL A 497 5.73 0.10 -2.26
CA VAL A 497 6.04 0.50 -0.89
C VAL A 497 4.96 -0.02 0.04
N GLY A 498 5.30 -0.85 1.02
CA GLY A 498 4.44 -1.09 2.17
C GLY A 498 4.95 -0.31 3.37
N PHE A 499 4.04 0.39 4.07
CA PHE A 499 4.34 1.11 5.31
C PHE A 499 3.24 0.80 6.34
N HIS A 500 3.60 0.00 7.33
CA HIS A 500 2.78 -0.26 8.50
C HIS A 500 3.38 0.48 9.70
N LEU A 501 2.56 1.20 10.45
CA LEU A 501 2.92 1.87 11.69
C LEU A 501 1.85 1.53 12.73
N ASP A 502 2.24 0.77 13.74
CA ASP A 502 1.47 0.68 14.98
C ASP A 502 2.13 1.59 16.03
N SER A 503 1.33 2.28 16.84
CA SER A 503 1.81 3.31 17.76
C SER A 503 1.67 2.93 19.24
N SER A 504 0.84 1.94 19.60
CA SER A 504 0.84 1.31 20.93
C SER A 504 -0.21 0.20 21.06
N GLY A 505 0.17 -0.98 21.54
CA GLY A 505 -0.77 -2.07 21.76
C GLY A 505 -0.31 -3.26 22.60
N ASN A 506 -0.83 -4.45 22.30
CA ASN A 506 -0.38 -5.77 22.79
C ASN A 506 -0.73 -6.87 21.76
N ASP A 507 -0.18 -6.74 20.56
CA ASP A 507 -0.88 -7.07 19.32
C ASP A 507 -0.55 -8.47 18.79
N LEU A 508 -1.32 -8.91 17.79
CA LEU A 508 -1.10 -10.19 17.12
C LEU A 508 -1.06 -10.06 15.59
N TYR A 509 0.15 -10.19 15.06
CA TYR A 509 0.43 -10.21 13.63
C TYR A 509 0.59 -11.65 13.13
N ALA A 510 -0.50 -12.18 12.57
CA ALA A 510 -0.63 -13.57 12.13
C ALA A 510 -0.98 -13.66 10.63
N ALA A 511 -0.20 -14.42 9.88
CA ALA A 511 -0.44 -14.69 8.46
C ALA A 511 0.03 -16.09 8.11
N HIS A 512 -0.61 -16.74 7.13
CA HIS A 512 -0.18 -18.08 6.72
C HIS A 512 1.28 -18.11 6.21
N ASP A 513 1.59 -17.17 5.32
CA ASP A 513 2.82 -17.07 4.51
C ASP A 513 3.45 -15.66 4.52
N SER A 514 2.72 -14.63 4.98
CA SER A 514 3.27 -13.28 5.19
C SER A 514 4.09 -13.13 6.46
N ARG A 515 4.93 -12.09 6.49
CA ARG A 515 5.75 -11.70 7.65
C ARG A 515 5.91 -10.17 7.69
N PRO A 516 5.90 -9.55 8.88
CA PRO A 516 6.09 -8.10 9.02
C PRO A 516 7.33 -7.57 8.29
N ALA A 517 7.17 -6.44 7.59
CA ALA A 517 8.19 -5.82 6.76
C ALA A 517 8.87 -6.74 5.71
N THR A 518 8.10 -7.53 4.96
CA THR A 518 8.66 -8.30 3.83
C THR A 518 8.64 -7.50 2.53
N ALA A 519 9.79 -7.40 1.86
CA ALA A 519 9.90 -6.75 0.55
C ALA A 519 10.54 -7.66 -0.51
N SER A 520 10.01 -7.61 -1.72
CA SER A 520 10.48 -8.39 -2.87
C SER A 520 10.49 -7.59 -4.18
N ALA A 521 11.30 -8.03 -5.14
CA ALA A 521 11.42 -7.44 -6.48
C ALA A 521 11.68 -5.90 -6.50
N ASN A 522 12.66 -5.43 -5.71
CA ASN A 522 12.98 -3.99 -5.51
C ASN A 522 11.90 -3.22 -4.73
N GLY A 523 11.00 -3.92 -4.03
CA GLY A 523 10.06 -3.30 -3.11
C GLY A 523 10.75 -2.65 -1.90
N LEU A 524 10.00 -1.81 -1.21
CA LEU A 524 10.32 -1.34 0.14
C LEU A 524 9.19 -1.77 1.09
N ALA A 525 9.56 -2.31 2.23
CA ALA A 525 8.69 -2.59 3.34
C ALA A 525 9.23 -1.87 4.58
N ILE A 526 8.37 -1.08 5.23
CA ILE A 526 8.61 -0.45 6.53
C ILE A 526 7.53 -0.97 7.46
N PHE A 527 7.94 -1.51 8.59
CA PHE A 527 7.07 -1.86 9.71
C PHE A 527 7.68 -1.25 10.96
N ILE A 528 6.91 -0.45 11.68
CA ILE A 528 7.30 0.13 12.96
C ILE A 528 6.20 -0.25 13.95
N ASP A 529 6.61 -0.86 15.06
CA ASP A 529 5.79 -1.03 16.25
C ASP A 529 6.42 -0.18 17.35
N VAL A 530 5.65 0.67 18.02
CA VAL A 530 6.20 1.66 18.95
C VAL A 530 6.21 1.16 20.40
N SER A 531 5.17 0.45 20.85
CA SER A 531 5.14 -0.08 22.22
C SER A 531 4.04 -1.12 22.49
N GLY A 532 4.40 -2.30 22.98
CA GLY A 532 3.44 -3.29 23.46
C GLY A 532 4.04 -4.46 24.24
N ASP A 533 3.42 -5.64 24.13
CA ASP A 533 3.96 -6.96 24.52
C ASP A 533 3.48 -7.95 23.42
N ASP A 534 4.12 -7.87 22.25
CA ASP A 534 3.50 -8.16 20.96
C ASP A 534 3.84 -9.55 20.41
N ARG A 535 3.13 -9.99 19.35
CA ARG A 535 3.24 -11.36 18.83
C ARG A 535 3.33 -11.39 17.31
N TYR A 536 4.42 -11.95 16.80
CA TYR A 536 4.74 -11.97 15.37
C TYR A 536 4.97 -13.40 14.86
N GLN A 537 4.25 -13.81 13.82
CA GLN A 537 4.27 -15.21 13.33
C GLN A 537 5.52 -15.59 12.49
N GLY A 538 6.34 -14.66 12.02
CA GLY A 538 7.48 -14.97 11.16
C GLY A 538 8.73 -14.15 11.46
N PRO A 539 9.90 -14.49 10.88
CA PRO A 539 11.07 -13.63 10.92
C PRO A 539 10.75 -12.31 10.21
N PRO A 540 10.73 -11.17 10.92
CA PRO A 540 10.35 -9.91 10.34
C PRO A 540 11.53 -9.22 9.64
N GLY A 541 11.27 -8.20 8.83
CA GLY A 541 12.31 -7.39 8.18
C GLY A 541 13.07 -8.15 7.09
N ILE A 542 12.34 -8.72 6.13
CA ILE A 542 12.88 -9.56 5.05
C ILE A 542 13.10 -8.72 3.80
N GLY A 543 14.32 -8.71 3.29
CA GLY A 543 14.65 -8.09 1.99
C GLY A 543 15.01 -9.16 0.97
N GLU A 544 14.14 -9.46 0.01
CA GLU A 544 14.41 -10.51 -0.98
C GLU A 544 15.22 -10.00 -2.20
N ILE A 545 16.17 -10.83 -2.64
CA ILE A 545 16.90 -10.63 -3.91
C ILE A 545 16.09 -11.24 -5.06
N ALA A 546 15.18 -10.46 -5.65
CA ALA A 546 14.36 -10.89 -6.77
C ALA A 546 14.48 -9.95 -7.99
N ARG A 547 14.27 -10.51 -9.19
CA ARG A 547 14.38 -9.81 -10.50
C ARG A 547 15.74 -9.10 -10.72
N GLY A 548 16.79 -9.61 -10.07
CA GLY A 548 18.14 -9.02 -10.04
C GLY A 548 18.30 -7.82 -9.10
N GLY A 549 17.21 -7.33 -8.51
CA GLY A 549 17.18 -6.33 -7.44
C GLY A 549 17.58 -6.91 -6.09
N GLY A 550 17.86 -6.03 -5.13
CA GLY A 550 17.65 -6.32 -3.72
C GLY A 550 16.48 -5.46 -3.25
N SER A 551 15.72 -5.92 -2.26
CA SER A 551 14.58 -5.20 -1.70
C SER A 551 14.91 -4.75 -0.29
N ILE A 552 14.31 -3.67 0.20
CA ILE A 552 14.55 -3.17 1.56
C ILE A 552 13.36 -3.59 2.42
N GLY A 553 13.57 -4.43 3.42
CA GLY A 553 12.54 -4.80 4.40
C GLY A 553 13.01 -4.43 5.80
N VAL A 554 12.40 -3.43 6.42
CA VAL A 554 12.85 -2.88 7.71
C VAL A 554 11.75 -3.00 8.74
N PHE A 555 12.02 -3.78 9.77
CA PHE A 555 11.20 -3.94 10.96
C PHE A 555 11.87 -3.23 12.14
N ALA A 556 11.08 -2.49 12.92
CA ALA A 556 11.51 -1.81 14.12
C ALA A 556 10.42 -1.89 15.19
N ASP A 557 10.57 -2.81 16.13
CA ASP A 557 9.86 -2.82 17.40
C ASP A 557 10.68 -1.98 18.40
N LEU A 558 10.04 -1.01 19.04
CA LEU A 558 10.71 0.05 19.80
C LEU A 558 10.55 -0.07 21.32
N SER A 559 9.64 -0.92 21.80
CA SER A 559 9.61 -1.37 23.20
C SER A 559 8.56 -2.45 23.43
N GLY A 560 8.95 -3.60 23.97
CA GLY A 560 7.96 -4.60 24.40
C GLY A 560 8.56 -5.81 25.09
N ARG A 561 7.87 -6.95 25.07
CA ARG A 561 8.37 -8.26 25.53
C ARG A 561 7.95 -9.35 24.57
N ASP A 562 8.54 -9.30 23.39
CA ASP A 562 7.79 -9.66 22.20
C ASP A 562 8.10 -11.08 21.74
N GLN A 563 7.07 -11.71 21.20
CA GLN A 563 7.04 -13.14 20.90
C GLN A 563 7.07 -13.37 19.40
N TYR A 564 8.28 -13.65 18.94
CA TYR A 564 8.56 -14.04 17.56
C TYR A 564 8.52 -15.56 17.44
N ALA A 565 7.66 -16.09 16.57
CA ALA A 565 7.59 -17.53 16.34
C ALA A 565 8.86 -18.07 15.65
N GLU A 566 9.55 -17.26 14.84
CA GLU A 566 10.82 -17.61 14.21
C GLU A 566 11.71 -16.37 13.97
N GLY A 567 13.03 -16.56 14.05
CA GLY A 567 14.08 -15.70 13.47
C GLY A 567 14.33 -14.30 14.07
N LEU A 568 13.52 -13.83 15.01
CA LEU A 568 13.90 -12.81 15.99
C LEU A 568 13.58 -13.33 17.41
N ALA A 569 13.83 -12.53 18.44
CA ALA A 569 13.46 -12.78 19.84
C ALA A 569 13.61 -11.48 20.63
N ASP A 570 12.82 -11.29 21.68
CA ASP A 570 12.90 -10.17 22.65
C ASP A 570 14.31 -9.58 22.86
N GLY A 571 14.46 -8.29 22.56
CA GLY A 571 15.68 -7.50 22.66
C GLY A 571 16.77 -7.84 21.66
N ARG A 572 16.42 -8.29 20.45
CA ARG A 572 17.40 -8.67 19.43
C ARG A 572 17.37 -7.77 18.21
N ALA A 573 18.46 -7.86 17.48
CA ALA A 573 18.64 -7.21 16.19
C ALA A 573 19.12 -8.25 15.18
N ARG A 574 18.63 -8.15 13.95
CA ARG A 574 19.00 -8.99 12.82
C ARG A 574 19.23 -8.10 11.59
N ALA A 575 20.29 -8.41 10.85
CA ALA A 575 20.55 -7.84 9.53
C ALA A 575 20.73 -9.00 8.56
N GLU A 576 20.01 -8.96 7.44
CA GLU A 576 20.18 -9.93 6.37
C GLU A 576 21.24 -9.44 5.36
N PRO A 577 21.94 -10.34 4.65
CA PRO A 577 22.84 -9.96 3.56
C PRO A 577 22.16 -9.10 2.47
N SER A 578 20.84 -9.19 2.37
CA SER A 578 19.97 -8.67 1.31
C SER A 578 19.12 -7.46 1.73
N TRP A 579 19.67 -6.53 2.50
CA TRP A 579 19.02 -5.27 2.94
C TRP A 579 17.72 -5.42 3.77
N GLY A 580 17.40 -6.63 4.21
CA GLY A 580 16.47 -6.86 5.32
C GLY A 580 17.12 -6.45 6.65
N SER A 581 16.38 -5.81 7.54
CA SER A 581 16.78 -5.67 8.94
C SER A 581 15.57 -5.68 9.88
N ALA A 582 15.78 -6.23 11.06
CA ALA A 582 14.84 -6.20 12.16
C ALA A 582 15.55 -5.71 13.43
N LEU A 583 14.94 -4.77 14.12
CA LEU A 583 15.33 -4.29 15.44
C LEU A 583 14.16 -4.50 16.40
N ASP A 584 14.48 -4.87 17.62
CA ASP A 584 13.57 -5.03 18.75
C ASP A 584 14.30 -4.53 20.03
N ILE A 585 13.58 -3.84 20.91
CA ILE A 585 14.10 -3.13 22.09
C ILE A 585 13.45 -3.68 23.38
N ALA A 586 14.10 -4.71 23.95
CA ALA A 586 13.59 -5.52 25.06
C ALA A 586 13.07 -4.81 26.33
N GLY A 587 12.03 -5.43 26.87
CA GLY A 587 11.55 -5.39 28.25
C GLY A 587 12.04 -6.60 29.08
N VAL A 588 11.20 -7.09 30.02
CA VAL A 588 11.59 -8.13 31.01
C VAL A 588 10.48 -9.16 31.29
N GLY A 589 10.61 -10.41 30.79
CA GLY A 589 9.64 -11.50 31.04
C GLY A 589 10.13 -12.94 30.70
N PRO A 590 9.39 -14.01 31.12
CA PRO A 590 9.74 -15.42 30.86
C PRO A 590 9.03 -16.06 29.63
N ARG A 591 9.56 -17.20 29.16
CA ARG A 591 9.32 -17.80 27.81
C ARG A 591 8.54 -19.14 27.83
N ILE A 592 7.89 -19.51 26.72
CA ILE A 592 7.20 -20.80 26.45
C ILE A 592 7.59 -21.33 25.03
N GLU A 593 7.47 -22.64 24.76
CA GLU A 593 7.96 -23.35 23.54
C GLU A 593 6.85 -23.93 22.61
N ILE A 594 7.21 -24.28 21.36
CA ILE A 594 6.33 -24.71 20.23
C ILE A 594 6.80 -26.10 19.68
N PRO A 595 5.94 -26.97 19.09
CA PRO A 595 6.25 -28.39 18.79
C PRO A 595 6.85 -28.72 17.39
N ASP A 596 7.29 -29.98 17.23
CA ASP A 596 8.05 -30.55 16.09
C ASP A 596 7.28 -30.84 14.78
N ALA A 597 8.04 -30.96 13.67
CA ALA A 597 7.60 -31.18 12.28
C ALA A 597 7.49 -32.67 11.84
N PRO A 598 6.75 -32.99 10.76
CA PRO A 598 6.54 -34.37 10.28
C PRO A 598 7.75 -35.01 9.56
N LYS A 599 7.76 -36.35 9.48
CA LYS A 599 8.88 -37.15 8.95
C LYS A 599 8.68 -37.60 7.49
N PRO A 600 9.63 -37.33 6.57
CA PRO A 600 9.52 -37.79 5.18
C PRO A 600 9.55 -39.31 4.97
N GLY A 601 8.86 -39.77 3.92
CA GLY A 601 8.77 -41.19 3.55
C GLY A 601 7.95 -42.07 4.50
N SER A 602 7.11 -41.47 5.34
CA SER A 602 6.21 -42.13 6.29
C SER A 602 4.83 -42.50 5.72
N LYS A 603 4.45 -41.99 4.55
CA LYS A 603 3.26 -42.37 3.76
C LYS A 603 3.70 -42.91 2.37
N PRO A 604 2.98 -43.87 1.77
CA PRO A 604 3.22 -44.30 0.39
C PRO A 604 2.64 -43.30 -0.62
N LEU A 605 3.13 -43.31 -1.87
CA LEU A 605 2.50 -42.57 -2.97
C LEU A 605 1.09 -43.12 -3.25
N PRO A 606 0.02 -42.30 -3.17
CA PRO A 606 -1.33 -42.72 -3.52
C PRO A 606 -1.56 -42.71 -5.05
N ASP A 607 -2.78 -43.03 -5.49
CA ASP A 607 -3.13 -42.97 -6.92
C ASP A 607 -3.13 -41.55 -7.49
N ASP A 608 -3.16 -41.44 -8.82
CA ASP A 608 -3.06 -40.17 -9.53
C ASP A 608 -4.15 -39.15 -9.16
N ALA A 609 -5.39 -39.59 -8.92
CA ALA A 609 -6.49 -38.68 -8.56
C ALA A 609 -6.37 -38.18 -7.12
N SER A 610 -5.87 -39.04 -6.23
CA SER A 610 -5.56 -38.69 -4.85
C SER A 610 -4.34 -37.78 -4.76
N MET A 611 -3.28 -38.05 -5.55
CA MET A 611 -2.12 -37.17 -5.69
C MET A 611 -2.51 -35.80 -6.22
N GLU A 612 -3.34 -35.74 -7.26
CA GLU A 612 -3.90 -34.51 -7.80
C GLU A 612 -4.64 -33.71 -6.71
N SER A 613 -5.50 -34.38 -5.92
CA SER A 613 -6.25 -33.72 -4.84
C SER A 613 -5.33 -33.18 -3.72
N ILE A 614 -4.33 -33.95 -3.30
CA ILE A 614 -3.34 -33.51 -2.29
C ILE A 614 -2.50 -32.35 -2.85
N PHE A 615 -2.04 -32.46 -4.10
CA PHE A 615 -1.28 -31.41 -4.78
C PHE A 615 -2.08 -30.11 -4.91
N ARG A 616 -3.32 -30.16 -5.41
CA ARG A 616 -4.21 -28.99 -5.55
C ARG A 616 -4.52 -28.34 -4.21
N ARG A 617 -4.61 -29.11 -3.12
CA ARG A 617 -4.71 -28.58 -1.76
C ARG A 617 -3.40 -27.93 -1.30
N ALA A 618 -2.25 -28.56 -1.55
CA ALA A 618 -0.94 -28.09 -1.10
C ALA A 618 -0.44 -26.83 -1.84
N ILE A 619 -0.75 -26.66 -3.12
CA ILE A 619 -0.47 -25.38 -3.83
C ILE A 619 -1.42 -24.25 -3.41
N ASN A 620 -2.50 -24.58 -2.70
CA ASN A 620 -3.40 -23.65 -2.02
C ASN A 620 -3.14 -23.66 -0.49
N ASP A 621 -1.89 -23.93 -0.09
CA ASP A 621 -1.38 -23.73 1.27
C ASP A 621 -2.06 -24.56 2.39
N ASP A 622 -2.74 -25.65 2.05
CA ASP A 622 -3.25 -26.61 3.04
C ASP A 622 -2.08 -27.32 3.76
N ARG A 623 -1.78 -26.88 4.99
CA ARG A 623 -0.72 -27.43 5.84
C ARG A 623 -0.84 -28.95 6.06
N VAL A 624 -2.05 -29.52 6.07
CA VAL A 624 -2.25 -30.99 6.17
C VAL A 624 -1.89 -31.68 4.85
N ALA A 625 -2.20 -31.07 3.71
CA ALA A 625 -1.78 -31.57 2.40
C ALA A 625 -0.26 -31.46 2.19
N ILE A 626 0.34 -30.37 2.68
CA ILE A 626 1.79 -30.14 2.68
C ILE A 626 2.51 -31.18 3.57
N ASP A 627 2.02 -31.38 4.80
CA ASP A 627 2.50 -32.46 5.69
C ASP A 627 2.30 -33.85 5.06
N GLU A 628 1.26 -34.04 4.25
CA GLU A 628 1.02 -35.25 3.46
C GLU A 628 2.04 -35.45 2.34
N LEU A 629 2.35 -34.42 1.55
CA LEU A 629 3.38 -34.50 0.52
C LEU A 629 4.78 -34.71 1.14
N THR A 630 5.07 -34.09 2.29
CA THR A 630 6.29 -34.40 3.08
C THR A 630 6.31 -35.86 3.48
N ALA A 631 5.24 -36.34 4.12
CA ALA A 631 5.14 -37.73 4.53
C ALA A 631 5.27 -38.71 3.35
N ILE A 632 4.77 -38.38 2.16
CA ILE A 632 4.99 -39.17 0.93
C ILE A 632 6.45 -39.09 0.47
N GLY A 633 7.02 -37.88 0.44
CA GLY A 633 8.43 -37.61 0.18
C GLY A 633 8.81 -37.63 -1.31
N GLU A 634 9.99 -38.16 -1.64
CA GLU A 634 10.57 -38.17 -3.00
C GLU A 634 9.59 -38.62 -4.11
N PRO A 635 8.70 -39.62 -3.92
CA PRO A 635 7.68 -39.97 -4.90
C PRO A 635 6.71 -38.83 -5.25
N ALA A 636 6.31 -38.00 -4.26
CA ALA A 636 5.45 -36.84 -4.51
C ALA A 636 6.19 -35.77 -5.33
N LEU A 637 7.44 -35.48 -4.98
CA LEU A 637 8.28 -34.56 -5.74
C LEU A 637 8.49 -35.03 -7.19
N ARG A 638 8.74 -36.33 -7.41
CA ARG A 638 8.81 -36.94 -8.76
C ARG A 638 7.53 -36.72 -9.56
N TRP A 639 6.37 -36.86 -8.93
CA TRP A 639 5.07 -36.67 -9.56
C TRP A 639 4.85 -35.21 -9.99
N ILE A 640 5.10 -34.25 -9.09
CA ILE A 640 4.96 -32.81 -9.33
C ILE A 640 5.88 -32.37 -10.49
N LEU A 641 7.16 -32.73 -10.43
CA LEU A 641 8.14 -32.37 -11.45
C LEU A 641 7.84 -32.96 -12.84
N ALA A 642 7.12 -34.09 -12.90
CA ALA A 642 6.80 -34.77 -14.16
C ALA A 642 5.51 -34.29 -14.82
N LYS A 643 4.53 -33.82 -14.02
CA LYS A 643 3.17 -33.48 -14.50
C LYS A 643 2.84 -32.00 -14.46
N GLU A 644 3.24 -31.32 -13.39
CA GLU A 644 2.74 -29.98 -13.05
C GLU A 644 3.78 -28.87 -13.26
N LEU A 645 5.03 -29.23 -13.60
CA LEU A 645 6.13 -28.28 -13.83
C LEU A 645 6.04 -27.51 -15.17
N SER A 646 4.84 -27.34 -15.71
CA SER A 646 4.54 -26.49 -16.88
C SER A 646 3.71 -25.29 -16.47
N ASP A 647 3.85 -24.21 -17.25
CA ASP A 647 3.35 -22.86 -16.97
C ASP A 647 4.03 -22.16 -15.79
N SER A 648 3.92 -20.83 -15.78
CA SER A 648 4.73 -19.95 -14.92
C SER A 648 4.17 -19.79 -13.50
N ASP A 649 3.54 -20.83 -12.95
CA ASP A 649 2.91 -20.79 -11.63
C ASP A 649 3.98 -20.81 -10.51
N PRO A 650 4.15 -19.71 -9.74
CA PRO A 650 5.14 -19.66 -8.67
C PRO A 650 4.82 -20.65 -7.55
N SER A 651 3.55 -20.99 -7.34
CA SER A 651 3.07 -21.84 -6.25
C SER A 651 3.59 -23.27 -6.40
N VAL A 652 3.59 -23.79 -7.64
CA VAL A 652 4.14 -25.12 -7.98
C VAL A 652 5.65 -25.16 -7.78
N VAL A 653 6.36 -24.10 -8.19
CA VAL A 653 7.82 -23.99 -8.01
C VAL A 653 8.17 -23.91 -6.52
N SER A 654 7.47 -23.08 -5.75
CA SER A 654 7.68 -22.94 -4.30
C SER A 654 7.42 -24.25 -3.55
N LEU A 655 6.32 -24.94 -3.84
CA LEU A 655 6.02 -26.26 -3.27
C LEU A 655 7.10 -27.31 -3.63
N ALA A 656 7.60 -27.29 -4.87
CA ALA A 656 8.67 -28.19 -5.30
C ALA A 656 10.03 -27.87 -4.65
N VAL A 657 10.38 -26.59 -4.47
CA VAL A 657 11.57 -26.15 -3.72
C VAL A 657 11.45 -26.57 -2.25
N TRP A 658 10.30 -26.35 -1.64
CA TRP A 658 10.05 -26.71 -0.24
C TRP A 658 10.19 -28.22 -0.02
N LEU A 659 9.49 -29.04 -0.82
CA LEU A 659 9.61 -30.49 -0.76
C LEU A 659 11.05 -30.95 -1.00
N ALA A 660 11.73 -30.41 -2.02
CA ALA A 660 13.11 -30.77 -2.31
C ALA A 660 14.09 -30.39 -1.19
N THR A 661 13.85 -29.27 -0.49
CA THR A 661 14.62 -28.83 0.68
C THR A 661 14.40 -29.78 1.87
N VAL A 662 13.15 -30.13 2.15
CA VAL A 662 12.79 -31.09 3.22
C VAL A 662 13.32 -32.51 2.93
N LEU A 663 13.51 -32.86 1.65
CA LEU A 663 14.01 -34.16 1.19
C LEU A 663 15.54 -34.26 1.04
N GLY A 664 16.24 -33.13 0.99
CA GLY A 664 17.70 -33.07 0.86
C GLY A 664 18.25 -33.90 -0.32
N GLU A 665 19.27 -34.71 -0.05
CA GLU A 665 19.99 -35.51 -1.08
C GLU A 665 19.07 -36.41 -1.93
N SER A 666 17.93 -36.88 -1.40
CA SER A 666 17.00 -37.74 -2.14
C SER A 666 16.32 -37.01 -3.32
N ALA A 667 16.09 -35.70 -3.18
CA ALA A 667 15.48 -34.87 -4.22
C ALA A 667 16.46 -34.48 -5.34
N GLU A 668 17.78 -34.44 -5.09
CA GLU A 668 18.77 -33.89 -6.02
C GLU A 668 18.71 -34.58 -7.39
N SER A 669 18.73 -35.92 -7.42
CA SER A 669 18.68 -36.69 -8.66
C SER A 669 17.42 -36.42 -9.50
N VAL A 670 16.33 -36.02 -8.85
CA VAL A 670 15.03 -35.78 -9.48
C VAL A 670 14.97 -34.41 -10.13
N CYS A 671 15.31 -33.37 -9.37
CA CYS A 671 15.29 -32.00 -9.85
C CYS A 671 16.29 -31.80 -11.00
N VAL A 672 17.47 -32.43 -10.91
CA VAL A 672 18.48 -32.40 -11.99
C VAL A 672 17.98 -33.12 -13.24
N ALA A 673 17.24 -34.23 -13.09
CA ALA A 673 16.64 -34.93 -14.22
C ALA A 673 15.59 -34.06 -14.93
N ALA A 674 14.76 -33.32 -14.17
CA ALA A 674 13.68 -32.47 -14.68
C ALA A 674 14.12 -31.28 -15.57
N ILE A 675 15.39 -30.87 -15.53
CA ILE A 675 15.91 -29.86 -16.46
C ILE A 675 15.98 -30.45 -17.89
N ASP A 676 14.93 -30.29 -18.67
CA ASP A 676 14.86 -30.66 -20.09
C ASP A 676 14.97 -29.41 -20.98
N LEU A 677 16.16 -29.12 -21.49
CA LEU A 677 16.44 -27.93 -22.30
C LEU A 677 15.67 -27.88 -23.63
N SER A 678 14.97 -28.94 -24.04
CA SER A 678 14.05 -28.90 -25.18
C SER A 678 12.69 -28.26 -24.86
N LYS A 679 12.40 -28.06 -23.57
CA LYS A 679 11.16 -27.47 -23.05
C LYS A 679 11.51 -26.27 -22.16
N GLU A 680 11.71 -25.12 -22.78
CA GLU A 680 12.34 -23.96 -22.14
C GLU A 680 11.65 -23.54 -20.82
N ASP A 681 10.32 -23.55 -20.72
CA ASP A 681 9.66 -23.13 -19.48
C ASP A 681 9.76 -24.18 -18.36
N GLN A 682 9.68 -25.48 -18.67
CA GLN A 682 9.95 -26.54 -17.67
C GLN A 682 11.43 -26.51 -17.24
N ALA A 683 12.35 -26.27 -18.16
CA ALA A 683 13.77 -26.09 -17.86
C ALA A 683 14.02 -24.87 -16.96
N ARG A 684 13.34 -23.74 -17.21
CA ARG A 684 13.42 -22.52 -16.41
C ARG A 684 12.99 -22.79 -14.96
N ALA A 685 11.87 -23.49 -14.75
CA ALA A 685 11.39 -23.88 -13.44
C ALA A 685 12.33 -24.90 -12.76
N ALA A 686 12.77 -25.94 -13.45
CA ALA A 686 13.70 -26.92 -12.90
C ALA A 686 15.09 -26.34 -12.54
N ILE A 687 15.58 -25.37 -13.32
CA ILE A 687 16.81 -24.61 -13.01
C ILE A 687 16.62 -23.76 -11.75
N GLN A 688 15.46 -23.11 -11.59
CA GLN A 688 15.12 -22.34 -10.39
C GLN A 688 15.04 -23.25 -9.16
N ILE A 689 14.42 -24.43 -9.27
CA ILE A 689 14.36 -25.41 -8.18
C ILE A 689 15.78 -25.86 -7.78
N CYS A 690 16.62 -26.26 -8.73
CA CYS A 690 18.00 -26.69 -8.43
C CYS A 690 18.88 -25.55 -7.88
N GLN A 691 18.60 -24.30 -8.26
CA GLN A 691 19.25 -23.11 -7.70
C GLN A 691 18.92 -22.98 -6.21
N ASP A 692 17.63 -22.94 -5.88
CA ASP A 692 17.16 -22.58 -4.54
C ASP A 692 17.38 -23.71 -3.51
N THR A 693 17.48 -24.96 -3.96
CA THR A 693 17.86 -26.11 -3.13
C THR A 693 19.38 -26.36 -3.04
N GLY A 694 20.20 -25.64 -3.82
CA GLY A 694 21.66 -25.80 -3.81
C GLY A 694 22.21 -27.03 -4.57
N PHE A 695 21.43 -27.66 -5.45
CA PHE A 695 21.79 -28.90 -6.16
C PHE A 695 22.85 -28.69 -7.25
N ARG A 696 24.11 -28.64 -6.82
CA ARG A 696 25.28 -28.37 -7.69
C ARG A 696 25.50 -29.44 -8.77
N THR A 697 24.96 -30.65 -8.66
CA THR A 697 25.05 -31.65 -9.74
C THR A 697 24.32 -31.22 -11.03
N ALA A 698 23.43 -30.23 -10.97
CA ALA A 698 22.79 -29.61 -12.15
C ALA A 698 23.76 -28.83 -13.08
N SER A 699 25.00 -28.60 -12.65
CA SER A 699 26.01 -27.76 -13.33
C SER A 699 26.07 -27.94 -14.87
N PRO A 700 26.17 -29.17 -15.44
CA PRO A 700 26.34 -29.33 -16.88
C PRO A 700 25.14 -28.82 -17.69
N LYS A 701 23.92 -28.98 -17.16
CA LYS A 701 22.69 -28.53 -17.81
C LYS A 701 22.50 -27.02 -17.67
N ILE A 702 22.84 -26.45 -16.51
CA ILE A 702 22.79 -25.01 -16.26
C ILE A 702 23.81 -24.26 -17.14
N LEU A 703 25.02 -24.79 -17.29
CA LEU A 703 26.03 -24.22 -18.19
C LEU A 703 25.58 -24.25 -19.66
N ALA A 704 24.93 -25.32 -20.11
CA ALA A 704 24.35 -25.38 -21.46
C ALA A 704 23.20 -24.37 -21.65
N ALA A 705 22.39 -24.12 -20.61
CA ALA A 705 21.31 -23.13 -20.65
C ALA A 705 21.78 -21.67 -20.79
N LEU A 706 23.06 -21.36 -20.50
CA LEU A 706 23.65 -20.03 -20.76
C LEU A 706 23.65 -19.66 -22.25
N GLU A 707 23.66 -20.65 -23.15
CA GLU A 707 23.67 -20.45 -24.60
C GLU A 707 22.25 -20.34 -25.21
N ILE A 708 21.20 -20.52 -24.40
CA ILE A 708 19.80 -20.43 -24.82
C ILE A 708 19.24 -19.05 -24.42
N PRO A 709 18.92 -18.14 -25.35
CA PRO A 709 18.60 -16.73 -25.02
C PRO A 709 17.44 -16.53 -24.04
N SER A 710 16.42 -17.39 -24.10
CA SER A 710 15.27 -17.35 -23.19
C SER A 710 15.59 -17.82 -21.77
N LEU A 711 16.65 -18.63 -21.61
CA LEU A 711 17.09 -19.20 -20.33
C LEU A 711 18.29 -18.47 -19.72
N THR A 712 19.02 -17.66 -20.50
CA THR A 712 20.27 -17.01 -20.07
C THR A 712 20.15 -16.34 -18.70
N ASN A 713 19.09 -15.55 -18.44
CA ASN A 713 18.92 -14.86 -17.16
C ASN A 713 18.65 -15.82 -15.97
N ALA A 714 18.04 -16.99 -16.19
CA ALA A 714 17.86 -18.00 -15.15
C ALA A 714 19.17 -18.79 -14.92
N ALA A 715 19.83 -19.19 -16.00
CA ALA A 715 21.12 -19.86 -15.96
C ALA A 715 22.21 -19.01 -15.30
N VAL A 716 22.26 -17.69 -15.55
CA VAL A 716 23.17 -16.74 -14.90
C VAL A 716 22.98 -16.72 -13.39
N ARG A 717 21.73 -16.65 -12.89
CA ARG A 717 21.45 -16.68 -11.44
C ARG A 717 21.88 -18.00 -10.81
N ALA A 718 21.50 -19.12 -11.43
CA ALA A 718 21.86 -20.44 -10.95
C ALA A 718 23.38 -20.68 -10.95
N CYS A 719 24.12 -20.14 -11.93
CA CYS A 719 25.58 -20.14 -11.93
C CYS A 719 26.19 -19.40 -10.73
N GLY A 720 25.57 -18.27 -10.34
CA GLY A 720 25.95 -17.50 -9.17
C GLY A 720 25.78 -18.28 -7.87
N VAL A 721 24.53 -18.66 -7.57
CA VAL A 721 24.13 -19.34 -6.33
C VAL A 721 24.85 -20.67 -6.14
N LEU A 722 25.01 -21.48 -7.19
CA LEU A 722 25.67 -22.79 -7.11
C LEU A 722 27.21 -22.72 -7.19
N GLY A 723 27.79 -21.52 -7.30
CA GLY A 723 29.24 -21.33 -7.36
C GLY A 723 29.89 -22.01 -8.57
N LEU A 724 29.34 -21.83 -9.77
CA LEU A 724 29.80 -22.49 -10.99
C LEU A 724 30.97 -21.72 -11.62
N ALA A 725 32.20 -21.95 -11.12
CA ALA A 725 33.43 -21.30 -11.57
C ALA A 725 33.73 -21.49 -13.08
N GLU A 726 33.16 -22.53 -13.69
CA GLU A 726 33.21 -22.80 -15.13
C GLU A 726 32.51 -21.71 -15.95
N SER A 727 31.46 -21.08 -15.41
CA SER A 727 30.66 -20.04 -16.09
C SER A 727 31.36 -18.68 -16.17
N VAL A 728 32.38 -18.43 -15.33
CA VAL A 728 32.98 -17.11 -15.10
C VAL A 728 33.40 -16.38 -16.40
N PRO A 729 34.04 -17.01 -17.40
CA PRO A 729 34.37 -16.32 -18.66
C PRO A 729 33.14 -15.82 -19.43
N LYS A 730 32.04 -16.59 -19.42
CA LYS A 730 30.76 -16.21 -20.06
C LYS A 730 30.10 -15.07 -19.28
N LEU A 731 30.10 -15.15 -17.95
CA LEU A 731 29.55 -14.11 -17.08
C LEU A 731 30.32 -12.77 -17.23
N MET A 732 31.65 -12.81 -17.34
CA MET A 732 32.45 -11.60 -17.62
C MET A 732 32.09 -10.95 -18.97
N ALA A 733 31.76 -11.74 -20.00
CA ALA A 733 31.24 -11.18 -21.26
C ALA A 733 29.82 -10.61 -21.10
N LEU A 734 28.96 -11.25 -20.29
CA LEU A 734 27.60 -10.78 -20.03
C LEU A 734 27.51 -9.53 -19.14
N SER A 735 28.54 -9.21 -18.34
CA SER A 735 28.61 -7.93 -17.60
C SER A 735 28.79 -6.69 -18.49
N ASP A 736 29.14 -6.87 -19.76
CA ASP A 736 29.16 -5.82 -20.79
C ASP A 736 27.93 -5.84 -21.71
N SER A 737 26.91 -6.63 -21.38
CA SER A 737 25.65 -6.69 -22.13
C SER A 737 24.96 -5.33 -22.20
N SER A 738 24.37 -5.04 -23.36
CA SER A 738 23.48 -3.88 -23.57
C SER A 738 22.13 -4.05 -22.88
N ASN A 739 21.75 -5.26 -22.45
CA ASN A 739 20.57 -5.50 -21.62
C ASN A 739 20.90 -5.21 -20.15
N PRO A 740 20.26 -4.21 -19.51
CA PRO A 740 20.58 -3.83 -18.13
C PRO A 740 20.35 -4.95 -17.10
N GLN A 741 19.32 -5.79 -17.28
CA GLN A 741 19.05 -6.91 -16.38
C GLN A 741 20.13 -7.99 -16.50
N THR A 742 20.47 -8.42 -17.72
CA THR A 742 21.52 -9.43 -17.93
C THR A 742 22.87 -8.96 -17.41
N LYS A 743 23.22 -7.69 -17.65
CA LYS A 743 24.42 -7.05 -17.09
C LYS A 743 24.44 -7.10 -15.56
N ARG A 744 23.34 -6.68 -14.92
CA ARG A 744 23.18 -6.65 -13.46
C ARG A 744 23.28 -8.05 -12.84
N LEU A 745 22.54 -9.01 -13.40
CA LEU A 745 22.57 -10.42 -12.97
C LEU A 745 23.97 -11.03 -13.09
N SER A 746 24.70 -10.70 -14.16
CA SER A 746 26.04 -11.25 -14.38
C SER A 746 27.07 -10.72 -13.36
N ILE A 747 27.01 -9.43 -13.03
CA ILE A 747 27.88 -8.81 -12.00
C ILE A 747 27.61 -9.45 -10.63
N LEU A 748 26.35 -9.72 -10.30
CA LEU A 748 25.96 -10.38 -9.05
C LEU A 748 26.42 -11.84 -8.99
N ALA A 749 26.21 -12.61 -10.07
CA ALA A 749 26.62 -14.02 -10.16
C ALA A 749 28.14 -14.17 -10.07
N LEU A 750 28.91 -13.27 -10.69
CA LEU A 750 30.37 -13.20 -10.53
C LEU A 750 30.79 -13.00 -9.07
N GLY A 751 30.05 -12.16 -8.32
CA GLY A 751 30.24 -11.94 -6.89
C GLY A 751 30.06 -13.23 -6.07
N GLN A 752 28.91 -13.88 -6.24
CA GLN A 752 28.55 -15.10 -5.51
C GLN A 752 29.56 -16.25 -5.75
N ILE A 753 29.95 -16.48 -7.02
CA ILE A 753 31.00 -17.46 -7.35
C ILE A 753 32.32 -17.08 -6.67
N GLY A 754 32.72 -15.80 -6.77
CA GLY A 754 33.95 -15.27 -6.20
C GLY A 754 35.23 -15.96 -6.69
N ASP A 755 35.30 -16.21 -7.98
CA ASP A 755 36.51 -16.63 -8.68
C ASP A 755 37.45 -15.44 -8.90
N GLU A 756 38.77 -15.63 -8.80
CA GLU A 756 39.75 -14.54 -8.92
C GLU A 756 39.65 -13.77 -10.25
N ARG A 757 39.27 -14.45 -11.34
CA ARG A 757 39.11 -13.85 -12.68
C ARG A 757 38.05 -12.73 -12.67
N SER A 758 37.04 -12.84 -11.82
CA SER A 758 35.96 -11.84 -11.70
C SER A 758 36.42 -10.48 -11.15
N LEU A 759 37.56 -10.43 -10.45
CA LEU A 759 38.11 -9.19 -9.88
C LEU A 759 38.37 -8.11 -10.94
N ALA A 760 38.61 -8.49 -12.20
CA ALA A 760 38.75 -7.53 -13.31
C ALA A 760 37.46 -6.73 -13.59
N VAL A 761 36.28 -7.30 -13.31
CA VAL A 761 34.97 -6.66 -13.45
C VAL A 761 34.53 -6.01 -12.13
N LEU A 762 34.85 -6.65 -11.01
CA LEU A 762 34.34 -6.27 -9.68
C LEU A 762 35.20 -5.24 -8.93
N GLU A 763 36.49 -5.10 -9.22
CA GLU A 763 37.33 -4.10 -8.54
C GLU A 763 36.83 -2.65 -8.66
N PRO A 764 36.36 -2.17 -9.83
CA PRO A 764 35.73 -0.85 -9.95
C PRO A 764 34.41 -0.71 -9.16
N GLN A 765 33.76 -1.83 -8.83
CA GLN A 765 32.44 -1.83 -8.17
C GLN A 765 32.51 -1.56 -6.67
N LEU A 766 33.69 -1.64 -6.04
CA LEU A 766 33.89 -1.27 -4.64
C LEU A 766 33.46 0.18 -4.33
N ASP A 767 33.59 1.09 -5.29
CA ASP A 767 33.16 2.50 -5.16
C ASP A 767 31.76 2.78 -5.76
N SER A 768 31.04 1.76 -6.21
CA SER A 768 29.75 1.91 -6.89
C SER A 768 28.69 2.62 -6.03
N SER A 769 27.82 3.42 -6.66
CA SER A 769 26.60 3.93 -6.03
C SER A 769 25.68 2.78 -5.59
N ASP A 770 25.57 1.75 -6.43
CA ASP A 770 24.79 0.54 -6.19
C ASP A 770 25.38 -0.31 -5.05
N PRO A 771 24.65 -0.57 -3.95
CA PRO A 771 25.17 -1.36 -2.85
C PRO A 771 25.34 -2.86 -3.19
N ASN A 772 24.57 -3.39 -4.14
CA ASN A 772 24.68 -4.80 -4.56
C ASN A 772 26.00 -5.04 -5.28
N PHE A 773 26.42 -4.09 -6.12
CA PHE A 773 27.70 -4.15 -6.81
C PHE A 773 28.88 -3.96 -5.83
N ARG A 774 28.75 -3.12 -4.80
CA ARG A 774 29.74 -3.03 -3.72
C ARG A 774 29.85 -4.33 -2.92
N ARG A 775 28.72 -4.91 -2.50
CA ARG A 775 28.66 -6.18 -1.73
C ARG A 775 29.30 -7.32 -2.51
N ALA A 776 28.87 -7.52 -3.76
CA ALA A 776 29.44 -8.52 -4.67
C ALA A 776 30.96 -8.36 -4.81
N ALA A 777 31.48 -7.14 -4.92
CA ALA A 777 32.92 -6.91 -4.97
C ALA A 777 33.63 -7.25 -3.65
N ILE A 778 33.11 -6.82 -2.50
CA ILE A 778 33.68 -7.14 -1.18
C ILE A 778 33.80 -8.66 -0.99
N GLU A 779 32.73 -9.40 -1.29
CA GLU A 779 32.67 -10.87 -1.13
C GLU A 779 33.76 -11.60 -1.93
N VAL A 780 34.04 -11.18 -3.16
CA VAL A 780 35.16 -11.76 -3.94
C VAL A 780 36.49 -11.34 -3.37
N PHE A 781 36.69 -10.05 -3.06
CA PHE A 781 37.98 -9.58 -2.55
C PHE A 781 38.40 -10.31 -1.29
N VAL A 782 37.48 -10.57 -0.35
CA VAL A 782 37.74 -11.29 0.91
C VAL A 782 38.33 -12.69 0.69
N LYS A 783 37.97 -13.38 -0.41
CA LYS A 783 38.56 -14.67 -0.79
C LYS A 783 40.06 -14.57 -1.16
N PHE A 784 40.60 -13.36 -1.33
CA PHE A 784 42.01 -13.07 -1.61
C PHE A 784 42.60 -12.11 -0.55
N PRO A 785 42.79 -12.54 0.71
CA PRO A 785 43.04 -11.65 1.86
C PRO A 785 44.18 -10.65 1.70
N ALA A 786 45.29 -11.03 1.06
CA ALA A 786 46.43 -10.13 0.84
C ALA A 786 46.07 -8.96 -0.11
N ARG A 787 45.29 -9.24 -1.17
CA ARG A 787 44.81 -8.23 -2.13
C ARG A 787 43.71 -7.37 -1.51
N ALA A 788 42.79 -7.99 -0.77
CA ALA A 788 41.79 -7.27 0.01
C ALA A 788 42.42 -6.31 1.02
N LEU A 789 43.38 -6.77 1.82
CA LEU A 789 44.05 -5.95 2.83
C LEU A 789 44.79 -4.77 2.20
N ALA A 790 45.52 -4.98 1.09
CA ALA A 790 46.18 -3.91 0.36
C ALA A 790 45.19 -2.88 -0.21
N LYS A 791 44.10 -3.34 -0.84
CA LYS A 791 43.05 -2.48 -1.40
C LYS A 791 42.34 -1.70 -0.29
N ALA A 792 41.89 -2.39 0.76
CA ALA A 792 41.16 -1.81 1.88
C ALA A 792 41.98 -0.75 2.63
N LYS A 793 43.28 -1.01 2.89
CA LYS A 793 44.20 0.00 3.45
C LYS A 793 44.21 1.30 2.63
N SER A 794 44.21 1.20 1.29
CA SER A 794 44.12 2.39 0.44
C SER A 794 42.75 3.10 0.55
N MET A 795 41.66 2.33 0.60
CA MET A 795 40.30 2.86 0.70
C MET A 795 40.01 3.57 2.03
N VAL A 796 40.46 3.02 3.17
CA VAL A 796 40.28 3.64 4.51
C VAL A 796 40.94 5.03 4.57
N THR A 797 42.07 5.22 3.88
CA THR A 797 42.74 6.53 3.79
C THR A 797 42.07 7.52 2.81
N SER A 798 41.00 7.12 2.11
CA SER A 798 40.27 8.01 1.21
C SER A 798 39.65 9.18 1.97
N SER A 799 39.70 10.39 1.39
CA SER A 799 38.96 11.56 1.88
C SER A 799 37.44 11.40 1.74
N VAL A 800 36.98 10.55 0.81
CA VAL A 800 35.57 10.23 0.61
C VAL A 800 35.11 9.27 1.71
N GLU A 801 34.24 9.74 2.61
CA GLU A 801 33.76 8.97 3.76
C GLU A 801 33.13 7.63 3.37
N LYS A 802 32.36 7.59 2.27
CA LYS A 802 31.76 6.35 1.76
C LYS A 802 32.84 5.31 1.39
N THR A 803 33.86 5.70 0.61
CA THR A 803 34.98 4.81 0.25
C THR A 803 35.74 4.34 1.49
N ALA A 804 35.91 5.20 2.50
CA ALA A 804 36.54 4.83 3.77
C ALA A 804 35.69 3.80 4.56
N ARG A 805 34.36 3.96 4.62
CA ARG A 805 33.43 2.98 5.20
C ARG A 805 33.48 1.64 4.46
N THR A 806 33.41 1.63 3.12
CA THR A 806 33.58 0.40 2.32
C THR A 806 34.94 -0.25 2.58
N GLY A 807 36.00 0.54 2.76
CA GLY A 807 37.32 0.05 3.15
C GLY A 807 37.32 -0.65 4.51
N ILE A 808 36.58 -0.12 5.49
CA ILE A 808 36.40 -0.78 6.79
C ILE A 808 35.57 -2.05 6.67
N GLU A 809 34.47 -2.04 5.90
CA GLU A 809 33.66 -3.25 5.63
C GLU A 809 34.52 -4.37 5.02
N LEU A 810 35.39 -4.02 4.06
CA LEU A 810 36.31 -4.95 3.45
C LEU A 810 37.37 -5.47 4.45
N LEU A 811 37.91 -4.62 5.34
CA LEU A 811 38.81 -5.06 6.42
C LEU A 811 38.10 -5.97 7.43
N ALA A 812 36.86 -5.66 7.83
CA ALA A 812 36.10 -6.39 8.83
C ALA A 812 35.87 -7.85 8.44
N ALA A 813 35.59 -8.05 7.15
CA ALA A 813 35.38 -9.34 6.52
C ALA A 813 36.69 -10.13 6.29
N ILE A 814 37.86 -9.49 6.34
CA ILE A 814 39.15 -10.21 6.38
C ILE A 814 39.36 -10.75 7.80
N VAL A 815 39.53 -12.07 7.92
CA VAL A 815 39.86 -12.72 9.19
C VAL A 815 41.36 -12.57 9.47
N GLY A 816 41.71 -11.68 10.40
CA GLY A 816 43.09 -11.59 10.93
C GLY A 816 43.36 -10.35 11.80
N ASP A 817 44.33 -10.48 12.70
CA ASP A 817 44.74 -9.42 13.62
C ASP A 817 45.17 -8.14 12.90
N GLU A 818 45.89 -8.25 11.77
CA GLU A 818 46.34 -7.09 11.00
C GLU A 818 45.15 -6.28 10.43
N ALA A 819 44.10 -6.95 9.96
CA ALA A 819 42.91 -6.27 9.46
C ALA A 819 42.15 -5.57 10.61
N LEU A 820 41.99 -6.24 11.76
CA LEU A 820 41.42 -5.63 12.97
C LEU A 820 42.22 -4.43 13.48
N GLN A 821 43.55 -4.48 13.36
CA GLN A 821 44.44 -3.37 13.71
C GLN A 821 44.24 -2.16 12.76
N GLU A 822 44.00 -2.38 11.47
CA GLU A 822 43.64 -1.30 10.54
C GLU A 822 42.23 -0.74 10.82
N VAL A 823 41.23 -1.59 11.08
CA VAL A 823 39.87 -1.14 11.48
C VAL A 823 39.93 -0.29 12.75
N GLY A 824 40.69 -0.72 13.76
CA GLY A 824 40.83 0.01 15.02
C GLY A 824 41.38 1.43 14.87
N LYS A 825 42.18 1.71 13.85
CA LYS A 825 42.64 3.09 13.57
C LYS A 825 41.47 4.02 13.22
N GLY A 826 40.42 3.50 12.58
CA GLY A 826 39.21 4.25 12.23
C GLY A 826 38.40 4.73 13.45
N LEU A 827 38.59 4.14 14.63
CA LEU A 827 38.05 4.66 15.90
C LEU A 827 38.65 6.03 16.30
N ARG A 828 39.74 6.47 15.64
CA ARG A 828 40.35 7.80 15.81
C ARG A 828 40.03 8.77 14.67
N ASP A 829 39.23 8.36 13.68
CA ASP A 829 38.90 9.18 12.53
C ASP A 829 37.97 10.35 12.95
N PRO A 830 38.16 11.59 12.43
CA PRO A 830 37.27 12.70 12.74
C PRO A 830 35.87 12.57 12.12
N ARG A 831 35.64 11.65 11.17
CA ARG A 831 34.36 11.43 10.49
C ARG A 831 33.51 10.43 11.24
N ARG A 832 32.32 10.86 11.66
CA ARG A 832 31.36 10.06 12.44
C ARG A 832 31.10 8.67 11.83
N GLY A 833 30.81 8.58 10.52
CA GLY A 833 30.49 7.31 9.89
C GLY A 833 31.67 6.32 9.85
N VAL A 834 32.91 6.81 9.82
CA VAL A 834 34.12 5.97 9.86
C VAL A 834 34.34 5.38 11.25
N VAL A 835 34.12 6.18 12.31
CA VAL A 835 34.17 5.72 13.70
C VAL A 835 33.12 4.65 13.96
N ILE A 836 31.87 4.88 13.55
CA ILE A 836 30.79 3.92 13.80
C ILE A 836 30.97 2.64 12.97
N GLN A 837 31.36 2.74 11.69
CA GLN A 837 31.67 1.56 10.89
C GLN A 837 32.82 0.74 11.51
N SER A 838 33.82 1.41 12.09
CA SER A 838 34.90 0.74 12.83
C SER A 838 34.43 0.11 14.14
N LEU A 839 33.48 0.72 14.85
CA LEU A 839 32.88 0.14 16.05
C LEU A 839 32.17 -1.19 15.72
N LEU A 840 31.27 -1.17 14.71
CA LEU A 840 30.56 -2.37 14.24
C LEU A 840 31.53 -3.48 13.76
N ALA A 841 32.55 -3.09 12.99
CA ALA A 841 33.53 -4.01 12.42
C ALA A 841 34.44 -4.71 13.45
N LEU A 842 34.46 -4.24 14.70
CA LEU A 842 35.30 -4.77 15.79
C LEU A 842 34.52 -5.56 16.84
N ASP A 843 33.21 -5.76 16.67
CA ASP A 843 32.38 -6.35 17.73
C ASP A 843 32.87 -7.73 18.18
N GLY A 844 33.02 -7.90 19.50
CA GLY A 844 33.65 -9.06 20.15
C GLY A 844 35.14 -9.30 19.83
N ARG A 845 35.76 -8.47 18.97
CA ARG A 845 37.08 -8.66 18.33
C ARG A 845 38.04 -7.48 18.52
N VAL A 846 37.74 -6.55 19.43
CA VAL A 846 38.50 -5.29 19.62
C VAL A 846 39.95 -5.56 20.05
N PRO A 847 40.98 -5.15 19.27
CA PRO A 847 42.37 -5.31 19.66
C PRO A 847 42.69 -4.57 20.95
N LYS A 848 43.59 -5.13 21.77
CA LYS A 848 43.86 -4.66 23.14
C LYS A 848 44.28 -3.18 23.21
N GLU A 849 44.96 -2.66 22.18
CA GLU A 849 45.36 -1.24 22.11
C GLU A 849 44.20 -0.27 21.89
N PHE A 850 43.06 -0.75 21.36
CA PHE A 850 41.88 0.06 21.08
C PHE A 850 40.78 -0.06 22.14
N ARG A 851 40.84 -1.05 23.05
CA ARG A 851 39.88 -1.17 24.16
C ARG A 851 39.78 0.12 25.03
N PRO A 852 40.87 0.83 25.37
CA PRO A 852 40.77 2.11 26.09
C PRO A 852 40.07 3.20 25.28
N LEU A 853 40.23 3.20 23.94
CA LEU A 853 39.57 4.14 23.05
C LEU A 853 38.07 3.85 22.96
N LEU A 854 37.68 2.57 22.85
CA LEU A 854 36.28 2.15 22.93
C LEU A 854 35.62 2.58 24.25
N ILE A 855 36.31 2.43 25.39
CA ILE A 855 35.82 2.91 26.70
C ILE A 855 35.59 4.43 26.71
N ASN A 856 36.41 5.20 25.99
CA ASN A 856 36.21 6.65 25.84
C ASN A 856 35.08 6.99 24.86
N LEU A 857 34.92 6.22 23.77
CA LEU A 857 33.83 6.39 22.81
C LEU A 857 32.45 6.10 23.42
N ARG A 858 32.36 5.19 24.40
CA ARG A 858 31.18 4.99 25.28
C ARG A 858 30.78 6.22 26.13
N LYS A 859 31.59 7.28 26.09
CA LYS A 859 31.35 8.58 26.73
C LYS A 859 31.49 9.72 25.71
N SER A 860 31.35 9.41 24.42
CA SER A 860 31.45 10.37 23.33
C SER A 860 30.38 11.46 23.50
N PRO A 861 30.71 12.74 23.21
CA PRO A 861 29.71 13.80 23.10
C PRO A 861 28.84 13.66 21.85
N ASP A 862 29.25 12.83 20.87
CA ASP A 862 28.37 12.37 19.79
C ASP A 862 27.53 11.18 20.32
N PRO A 863 26.19 11.33 20.42
CA PRO A 863 25.34 10.34 21.08
C PRO A 863 25.23 9.03 20.29
N LEU A 864 25.33 9.06 18.96
CA LEU A 864 25.25 7.86 18.12
C LEU A 864 26.54 7.03 18.25
N VAL A 865 27.69 7.69 18.23
CA VAL A 865 28.98 7.04 18.54
C VAL A 865 28.96 6.42 19.94
N SER A 866 28.38 7.13 20.92
CA SER A 866 28.24 6.62 22.29
C SER A 866 27.32 5.40 22.37
N ALA A 867 26.12 5.47 21.78
CA ALA A 867 25.14 4.38 21.77
C ALA A 867 25.69 3.11 21.12
N VAL A 868 26.33 3.21 19.95
CA VAL A 868 26.95 2.05 19.30
C VAL A 868 28.13 1.53 20.14
N ALA A 869 29.03 2.41 20.62
CA ALA A 869 30.16 2.00 21.46
C ALA A 869 29.74 1.30 22.77
N LEU A 870 28.58 1.65 23.33
CA LEU A 870 28.01 0.99 24.52
C LEU A 870 27.57 -0.45 24.22
N ARG A 871 27.04 -0.70 23.01
CA ARG A 871 26.59 -2.01 22.53
C ARG A 871 27.77 -2.93 22.11
N ILE A 872 28.87 -2.39 21.58
CA ILE A 872 30.05 -3.18 21.15
C ILE A 872 30.69 -3.96 22.32
N ASP A 873 30.79 -5.28 22.21
CA ASP A 873 31.61 -6.11 23.09
C ASP A 873 33.11 -5.88 22.81
N GLN A 874 33.89 -5.74 23.89
CA GLN A 874 35.34 -5.56 23.80
C GLN A 874 36.07 -6.88 23.47
N GLY A 875 35.36 -8.01 23.56
CA GLY A 875 35.92 -9.35 23.56
C GLY A 875 36.67 -9.64 24.86
N ARG A 876 36.95 -10.92 25.11
CA ARG A 876 37.77 -11.36 26.26
C ARG A 876 39.24 -10.92 26.09
#